data_AF-A0A2N5JMJ0-F1
#
_entry.id   AF-A0A2N5JMJ0-F1
#
_cell.length_a   1.000
_cell.length_b   1.000
_cell.length_c   1.000
_cell.angle_alpha   90.00
_cell.angle_beta   90.00
_cell.angle_gamma   90.00
#
_symmetry.space_group_name_H-M   'P 1'
#
loop_
_entity.id
_entity.type
_entity.pdbx_description
1 polymer ?
#
loop_
_entity_poly.entity_id
_entity_poly.type
_entity_poly.pdbx_seq_one_letter_code
_entity_poly.pdbx_strand_id
1 'polypeptide(L)'
;MAALTREQEDYKKAERAYIDGKYEEASALTALLVASNPNNAKYRLLHGHVNLALKNSAEAVKNYESAIALTHDTNILEHATWGITEAEKQLGNGFPEETEDSEPGIDPFANSEEDSEFNFNYDQEEAYDGGDATILIANHSQSKTYISNREDDFSFSDEESEGEFFNDEYDDTGAFHTLQDEDITSGFAAIEEESFDNLDLHSSSSATAIGTPSPGVDTDIGFVQTQKTEEKLPDFLPEQAPPRSGGLGILDLDKLSMGKKMIVIPIVSMLVGGITSVAIALSPLLEDSKFKPVAVTGSGVLASALTTMTMGSLVARKVKRTADSLQIQMEAVIRNNLNVRALVLSTDELGLIATGFNRMMEVQAAMVGEIKQKVSELEQAKEDLQRQVIRLLDDVEGAARGDLTVRAEVTADVLGAVADSFNLTIQNLSEIVQQVREAARQVNKGAAENESFARSLSSDALRQAEELAVTLQNVQMMTESIQRVAESARDAEQVAKLAYKTAHRGNEAVQTTLAGIVNIRKTVEESTRKVKRLGEASQEISKIVGLISGVASRTNYLAINASLAAAKAGDAGKEFALIADEIRQLADRAAKSSKEIEQIVLQIQSETNNVQLTMDKGTEQVIDGMRRAEQAAQALTDIITVSEQIDNLVRSITEDTIRQTETSRTVSHVMQSVELSAQETSEEARRVSDSLQNLVAVARNLQESVERFRVDADKNNRL
;
A
#
# COMPACT_ATOMS: atom_id res chain seq x y z
N MET A 1 16.55 -9.68 -22.09
CA MET A 1 15.46 -10.63 -22.40
C MET A 1 16.08 -11.91 -22.95
N ALA A 2 16.12 -12.97 -22.16
CA ALA A 2 16.52 -14.29 -22.64
C ALA A 2 15.37 -14.88 -23.47
N ALA A 3 15.67 -15.45 -24.64
CA ALA A 3 14.66 -16.11 -25.46
C ALA A 3 14.12 -17.34 -24.70
N LEU A 4 12.80 -17.45 -24.56
CA LEU A 4 12.14 -18.63 -23.98
C LEU A 4 12.60 -19.88 -24.73
N THR A 5 12.82 -20.98 -24.01
CA THR A 5 13.07 -22.26 -24.67
C THR A 5 11.82 -22.70 -25.43
N ARG A 6 11.99 -23.44 -26.53
CA ARG A 6 10.86 -23.93 -27.35
C ARG A 6 9.79 -24.69 -26.54
N GLU A 7 10.21 -25.40 -25.49
CA GLU A 7 9.30 -26.10 -24.57
C GLU A 7 8.46 -25.14 -23.72
N GLN A 8 9.00 -23.98 -23.32
CA GLN A 8 8.26 -22.97 -22.57
C GLN A 8 7.24 -22.25 -23.48
N GLU A 9 7.54 -22.06 -24.76
CA GLU A 9 6.57 -21.56 -25.73
C GLU A 9 5.42 -22.56 -25.96
N ASP A 10 5.74 -23.85 -26.10
CA ASP A 10 4.75 -24.90 -26.27
C ASP A 10 3.87 -25.07 -25.02
N TYR A 11 4.42 -24.93 -23.81
CA TYR A 11 3.66 -24.92 -22.56
C TYR A 11 2.69 -23.75 -22.47
N LYS A 12 3.14 -22.52 -22.75
CA LYS A 12 2.27 -21.33 -22.78
C LYS A 12 1.16 -21.44 -23.83
N LYS A 13 1.46 -22.09 -24.96
CA LYS A 13 0.47 -22.35 -26.00
C LYS A 13 -0.59 -23.35 -25.53
N ALA A 14 -0.18 -24.41 -24.82
CA ALA A 14 -1.09 -25.39 -24.24
C ALA A 14 -1.99 -24.79 -23.15
N GLU A 15 -1.42 -23.95 -22.28
CA GLU A 15 -2.14 -23.22 -21.25
C GLU A 15 -3.19 -22.27 -21.85
N ARG A 16 -2.80 -21.49 -22.87
CA ARG A 16 -3.75 -20.63 -23.58
C ARG A 16 -4.88 -21.41 -24.24
N ALA A 17 -4.58 -22.56 -24.85
CA ALA A 17 -5.62 -23.40 -25.44
C ALA A 17 -6.59 -23.96 -24.38
N TYR A 18 -6.09 -24.26 -23.17
CA TYR A 18 -6.91 -24.69 -22.04
C TYR A 18 -7.84 -23.56 -21.56
N ILE A 19 -7.30 -22.36 -21.35
CA ILE A 19 -8.05 -21.17 -20.93
C ILE A 19 -9.09 -20.76 -21.98
N ASP A 20 -8.75 -20.84 -23.27
CA ASP A 20 -9.67 -20.57 -24.39
C ASP A 20 -10.81 -21.61 -24.53
N GLY A 21 -10.85 -22.63 -23.68
CA GLY A 21 -11.84 -23.73 -23.74
C GLY A 21 -11.64 -24.70 -24.91
N LYS A 22 -10.49 -24.66 -25.58
CA LYS A 22 -10.13 -25.57 -26.70
C LYS A 22 -9.46 -26.83 -26.14
N TYR A 23 -10.20 -27.59 -25.35
CA TYR A 23 -9.65 -28.69 -24.56
C TYR A 23 -9.04 -29.82 -25.40
N GLU A 24 -9.56 -30.11 -26.59
CA GLU A 24 -8.98 -31.11 -27.50
C GLU A 24 -7.63 -30.66 -28.08
N GLU A 25 -7.47 -29.37 -28.39
CA GLU A 25 -6.20 -28.80 -28.83
C GLU A 25 -5.19 -28.76 -27.67
N ALA A 26 -5.64 -28.35 -26.49
CA ALA A 26 -4.83 -28.37 -25.26
C ALA A 26 -4.37 -29.79 -24.90
N SER A 27 -5.20 -30.81 -25.13
CA SER A 27 -4.87 -32.22 -24.83
C SER A 27 -3.76 -32.72 -25.75
N ALA A 28 -3.83 -32.41 -27.05
CA ALA A 28 -2.79 -32.77 -27.99
C ALA A 28 -1.44 -32.09 -27.65
N LEU A 29 -1.47 -30.81 -27.26
CA LEU A 29 -0.26 -30.04 -26.91
C LEU A 29 0.35 -30.51 -25.59
N THR A 30 -0.46 -30.71 -24.55
CA THR A 30 0.02 -31.22 -23.25
C THR A 30 0.53 -32.65 -23.34
N ALA A 31 -0.08 -33.51 -24.16
CA ALA A 31 0.38 -34.88 -24.37
C ALA A 31 1.80 -34.92 -24.98
N LEU A 32 2.08 -34.00 -25.91
CA LEU A 32 3.42 -33.85 -26.50
C LEU A 32 4.45 -33.35 -25.48
N LEU A 33 4.06 -32.43 -24.58
CA LEU A 33 4.92 -31.92 -23.51
C LEU A 33 5.26 -32.99 -22.46
N VAL A 34 4.27 -33.82 -22.08
CA VAL A 34 4.51 -34.94 -21.17
C VAL A 34 5.35 -36.03 -21.84
N ALA A 35 5.20 -36.25 -23.15
CA ALA A 35 6.01 -37.21 -23.90
C ALA A 35 7.46 -36.74 -24.09
N SER A 36 7.71 -35.44 -24.27
CA SER A 36 9.06 -34.89 -24.41
C SER A 36 9.79 -34.82 -23.06
N ASN A 37 9.08 -34.49 -21.98
CA ASN A 37 9.67 -34.40 -20.64
C ASN A 37 8.76 -35.03 -19.56
N PRO A 38 8.83 -36.36 -19.39
CA PRO A 38 7.92 -37.10 -18.51
C PRO A 38 8.20 -36.89 -17.01
N ASN A 39 9.28 -36.21 -16.64
CA ASN A 39 9.64 -35.95 -15.24
C ASN A 39 9.28 -34.53 -14.78
N ASN A 40 8.69 -33.72 -15.65
CA ASN A 40 8.26 -32.37 -15.28
C ASN A 40 6.85 -32.40 -14.65
N ALA A 41 6.78 -32.15 -13.34
CA ALA A 41 5.53 -32.16 -12.58
C ALA A 41 4.50 -31.15 -13.10
N LYS A 42 4.93 -29.98 -13.60
CA LYS A 42 4.03 -28.94 -14.13
C LYS A 42 3.33 -29.37 -15.41
N TYR A 43 4.02 -30.11 -16.28
CA TYR A 43 3.44 -30.59 -17.53
C TYR A 43 2.39 -31.68 -17.28
N ARG A 44 2.65 -32.55 -16.29
CA ARG A 44 1.69 -33.56 -15.85
C ARG A 44 0.48 -32.97 -15.15
N LEU A 45 0.67 -31.93 -14.33
CA LEU A 45 -0.43 -31.21 -13.69
C LEU A 45 -1.37 -30.61 -14.75
N LEU A 46 -0.82 -29.86 -15.71
CA LEU A 46 -1.62 -29.26 -16.79
C LEU A 46 -2.31 -30.32 -17.65
N HIS A 47 -1.62 -31.42 -17.99
CA HIS A 47 -2.23 -32.54 -18.69
C HIS A 47 -3.37 -33.20 -17.88
N GLY A 48 -3.24 -33.26 -16.55
CA GLY A 48 -4.29 -33.72 -15.63
C GLY A 48 -5.54 -32.84 -15.72
N HIS A 49 -5.40 -31.52 -15.62
CA HIS A 49 -6.51 -30.57 -15.70
C HIS A 49 -7.23 -30.61 -17.05
N VAL A 50 -6.47 -30.67 -18.15
CA VAL A 50 -7.04 -30.81 -19.49
C VAL A 50 -7.85 -32.11 -19.64
N ASN A 51 -7.36 -33.23 -19.10
CA ASN A 51 -8.10 -34.50 -19.16
C ASN A 51 -9.33 -34.51 -18.24
N LEU A 52 -9.28 -33.81 -17.11
CA LEU A 52 -10.43 -33.61 -16.24
C LEU A 52 -11.54 -32.81 -16.97
N ALA A 53 -11.17 -31.75 -17.69
CA ALA A 53 -12.10 -30.97 -18.51
C ALA A 53 -12.73 -31.78 -19.65
N LEU A 54 -11.97 -32.70 -20.25
CA LEU A 54 -12.44 -33.63 -21.29
C LEU A 54 -13.25 -34.83 -20.75
N LYS A 55 -13.52 -34.90 -19.43
CA LYS A 55 -14.18 -36.04 -18.76
C LYS A 55 -13.42 -37.37 -18.90
N ASN A 56 -12.10 -37.31 -19.10
CA ASN A 56 -11.20 -38.47 -19.11
C ASN A 56 -10.58 -38.68 -17.73
N SER A 57 -11.44 -38.85 -16.72
CA SER A 57 -11.07 -38.78 -15.30
C SER A 57 -10.04 -39.85 -14.88
N ALA A 58 -10.06 -41.03 -15.49
CA ALA A 58 -9.08 -42.09 -15.22
C ALA A 58 -7.65 -41.72 -15.64
N GLU A 59 -7.49 -41.02 -16.76
CA GLU A 59 -6.17 -40.55 -17.21
C GLU A 59 -5.75 -39.28 -16.44
N ALA A 60 -6.72 -38.46 -15.99
CA ALA A 60 -6.45 -37.31 -15.14
C ALA A 60 -5.82 -37.73 -13.79
N VAL A 61 -6.43 -38.69 -13.08
CA VAL A 61 -5.92 -39.21 -11.78
C VAL A 61 -4.47 -39.68 -11.91
N LYS A 62 -4.17 -40.50 -12.92
CA LYS A 62 -2.82 -41.02 -13.15
C LYS A 62 -1.78 -39.92 -13.35
N ASN A 63 -2.16 -38.82 -14.01
CA ASN A 63 -1.26 -37.69 -14.24
C ASN A 63 -1.05 -36.85 -12.98
N TYR A 64 -2.08 -36.67 -12.15
CA TYR A 64 -1.96 -36.02 -10.85
C TYR A 64 -1.11 -36.83 -9.86
N GLU A 65 -1.33 -38.14 -9.74
CA GLU A 65 -0.50 -39.03 -8.92
C GLU A 65 0.97 -38.98 -9.35
N SER A 66 1.20 -38.96 -10.66
CA SER A 66 2.55 -38.82 -11.22
C SER A 66 3.16 -37.44 -10.93
N ALA A 67 2.37 -36.36 -10.93
CA ALA A 67 2.86 -35.03 -10.57
C ALA A 67 3.25 -34.94 -9.09
N ILE A 68 2.44 -35.52 -8.20
CA ILE A 68 2.71 -35.62 -6.76
C ILE A 68 4.01 -36.38 -6.48
N ALA A 69 4.27 -37.47 -7.22
CA ALA A 69 5.49 -38.24 -7.08
C ALA A 69 6.77 -37.50 -7.53
N LEU A 70 6.65 -36.44 -8.32
CA LEU A 70 7.79 -35.77 -8.97
C LEU A 70 8.20 -34.44 -8.32
N THR A 71 7.41 -33.89 -7.39
CA THR A 71 7.69 -32.58 -6.79
C THR A 71 7.35 -32.54 -5.30
N HIS A 72 8.00 -31.64 -4.57
CA HIS A 72 7.66 -31.28 -3.19
C HIS A 72 7.13 -29.84 -3.09
N ASP A 73 6.83 -29.22 -4.24
CA ASP A 73 6.24 -27.88 -4.33
C ASP A 73 4.79 -27.93 -3.83
N THR A 74 4.54 -27.25 -2.71
CA THR A 74 3.23 -27.23 -2.03
C THR A 74 2.09 -26.84 -2.97
N ASN A 75 2.31 -25.87 -3.87
CA ASN A 75 1.27 -25.43 -4.80
C ASN A 75 0.87 -26.54 -5.79
N ILE A 76 1.86 -27.24 -6.36
CA ILE A 76 1.60 -28.32 -7.32
C ILE A 76 0.92 -29.50 -6.62
N LEU A 77 1.31 -29.80 -5.39
CA LEU A 77 0.72 -30.85 -4.57
C LEU A 77 -0.75 -30.56 -4.24
N GLU A 78 -1.06 -29.33 -3.83
CA GLU A 78 -2.44 -28.90 -3.54
C GLU A 78 -3.33 -29.01 -4.78
N HIS A 79 -2.88 -28.48 -5.92
CA HIS A 79 -3.64 -28.55 -7.18
C HIS A 79 -3.84 -29.99 -7.69
N ALA A 80 -2.82 -30.83 -7.57
CA ALA A 80 -2.93 -32.23 -7.97
C ALA A 80 -3.89 -33.02 -7.06
N THR A 81 -3.87 -32.76 -5.74
CA THR A 81 -4.74 -33.42 -4.77
C THR A 81 -6.21 -33.01 -4.95
N TRP A 82 -6.45 -31.71 -5.19
CA TRP A 82 -7.76 -31.21 -5.57
C TRP A 82 -8.26 -31.86 -6.87
N GLY A 83 -7.38 -31.92 -7.89
CA GLY A 83 -7.71 -32.53 -9.18
C GLY A 83 -8.05 -34.02 -9.11
N ILE A 84 -7.38 -34.78 -8.23
CA ILE A 84 -7.72 -36.21 -7.96
C ILE A 84 -9.12 -36.31 -7.35
N THR A 85 -9.40 -35.51 -6.32
CA THR A 85 -10.69 -35.52 -5.63
C THR A 85 -11.83 -35.25 -6.62
N GLU A 86 -11.65 -34.30 -7.53
CA GLU A 86 -12.66 -33.96 -8.53
C GLU A 86 -12.78 -35.02 -9.64
N ALA A 87 -11.67 -35.62 -10.05
CA ALA A 87 -11.66 -36.73 -11.00
C ALA A 87 -12.34 -38.00 -10.43
N GLU A 88 -12.16 -38.28 -9.14
CA GLU A 88 -12.78 -39.42 -8.46
C GLU A 88 -14.30 -39.25 -8.31
N LYS A 89 -14.79 -38.02 -8.08
CA LYS A 89 -16.23 -37.72 -8.13
C LYS A 89 -16.84 -38.03 -9.50
N GLN A 90 -16.12 -37.73 -10.59
CA GLN A 90 -16.57 -38.04 -11.95
C GLN A 90 -16.55 -39.55 -12.26
N LEU A 91 -15.71 -40.34 -11.57
CA LEU A 91 -15.63 -41.81 -11.75
C LEU A 91 -16.68 -42.58 -10.97
N GLY A 92 -17.42 -41.97 -10.05
CA GLY A 92 -18.50 -42.61 -9.29
C GLY A 92 -18.04 -43.69 -8.30
N ASN A 93 -16.75 -43.75 -7.96
CA ASN A 93 -16.22 -44.64 -6.93
C ASN A 93 -16.16 -43.90 -5.58
N GLY A 94 -17.10 -44.21 -4.68
CA GLY A 94 -17.25 -43.54 -3.39
C GLY A 94 -16.23 -43.93 -2.32
N PHE A 95 -15.95 -42.97 -1.43
CA PHE A 95 -15.58 -43.16 -0.03
C PHE A 95 -16.56 -42.34 0.85
N PRO A 96 -16.77 -42.73 2.12
CA PRO A 96 -17.96 -42.35 2.91
C PRO A 96 -17.91 -40.89 3.36
N GLU A 97 -19.10 -40.29 3.48
CA GLU A 97 -19.32 -39.00 4.13
C GLU A 97 -18.62 -38.94 5.50
N GLU A 98 -17.65 -38.04 5.64
CA GLU A 98 -17.33 -37.42 6.93
C GLU A 98 -16.74 -36.01 6.74
N THR A 99 -17.42 -35.07 7.40
CA THR A 99 -17.10 -33.67 7.75
C THR A 99 -17.00 -32.61 6.64
N GLU A 100 -18.06 -31.79 6.62
CA GLU A 100 -18.09 -30.38 6.24
C GLU A 100 -16.80 -29.64 6.66
N ASP A 101 -15.98 -29.23 5.68
CA ASP A 101 -15.11 -28.02 5.70
C ASP A 101 -14.14 -28.03 4.50
N SER A 102 -14.65 -28.11 3.28
CA SER A 102 -13.87 -27.66 2.11
C SER A 102 -14.78 -27.02 1.07
N GLU A 103 -14.49 -25.75 0.80
CA GLU A 103 -15.21 -24.90 -0.16
C GLU A 103 -15.18 -25.49 -1.58
N PRO A 104 -16.18 -25.20 -2.44
CA PRO A 104 -16.09 -25.54 -3.85
C PRO A 104 -14.95 -24.74 -4.50
N GLY A 105 -13.84 -25.43 -4.76
CA GLY A 105 -12.67 -24.86 -5.44
C GLY A 105 -13.03 -24.37 -6.84
N ILE A 106 -12.83 -23.07 -7.06
CA ILE A 106 -12.82 -22.41 -8.36
C ILE A 106 -11.70 -23.05 -9.20
N ASP A 107 -11.97 -23.42 -10.45
CA ASP A 107 -10.93 -23.77 -11.42
C ASP A 107 -9.95 -22.60 -11.53
N PRO A 108 -8.69 -22.71 -11.07
CA PRO A 108 -7.76 -21.58 -10.97
C PRO A 108 -7.37 -20.97 -12.33
N PHE A 109 -7.77 -21.61 -13.44
CA PHE A 109 -7.52 -21.14 -14.79
C PHE A 109 -8.74 -20.47 -15.45
N ALA A 110 -9.92 -20.51 -14.82
CA ALA A 110 -11.16 -20.04 -15.43
C ALA A 110 -11.38 -18.51 -15.35
N ASN A 111 -10.56 -17.77 -14.59
CA ASN A 111 -10.66 -16.32 -14.49
C ASN A 111 -9.29 -15.63 -14.67
N SER A 112 -9.02 -15.20 -15.90
CA SER A 112 -8.01 -14.16 -16.16
C SER A 112 -8.43 -13.30 -17.36
N GLU A 113 -9.46 -12.48 -17.18
CA GLU A 113 -9.48 -11.19 -17.87
C GLU A 113 -8.84 -10.16 -16.92
N GLU A 114 -7.85 -9.44 -17.44
CA GLU A 114 -7.08 -8.32 -16.86
C GLU A 114 -5.75 -8.64 -16.14
N ASP A 115 -4.67 -8.53 -16.94
CA ASP A 115 -3.39 -7.88 -16.64
C ASP A 115 -2.74 -8.09 -15.27
N SER A 116 -2.07 -9.23 -15.11
CA SER A 116 -0.78 -9.23 -14.40
C SER A 116 0.21 -10.11 -15.14
N GLU A 117 1.29 -9.49 -15.64
CA GLU A 117 2.47 -10.21 -16.11
C GLU A 117 3.02 -11.07 -14.97
N PHE A 118 2.72 -12.38 -15.00
CA PHE A 118 3.33 -13.34 -14.07
C PHE A 118 4.79 -13.58 -14.48
N ASN A 119 5.67 -12.74 -13.96
CA ASN A 119 7.10 -12.76 -14.23
C ASN A 119 7.79 -13.85 -13.38
N PHE A 120 8.05 -15.02 -13.97
CA PHE A 120 8.99 -15.99 -13.40
C PHE A 120 10.42 -15.49 -13.65
N ASN A 121 10.99 -14.76 -12.69
CA ASN A 121 12.41 -14.47 -12.69
C ASN A 121 13.17 -15.78 -12.44
N TYR A 122 14.04 -16.15 -13.39
CA TYR A 122 15.04 -17.19 -13.26
C TYR A 122 16.05 -16.75 -12.21
N ASP A 123 16.28 -17.53 -11.16
CA ASP A 123 17.58 -17.59 -10.48
C ASP A 123 17.65 -18.93 -9.71
N GLN A 124 18.56 -19.82 -10.09
CA GLN A 124 19.98 -19.89 -9.72
C GLN A 124 20.13 -20.89 -8.56
N GLU A 125 20.84 -21.99 -8.85
CA GLU A 125 21.28 -22.98 -7.86
C GLU A 125 21.98 -22.27 -6.70
N GLU A 126 21.47 -22.40 -5.47
CA GLU A 126 22.30 -22.30 -4.28
C GLU A 126 21.96 -23.41 -3.27
N ALA A 127 23.03 -24.01 -2.78
CA ALA A 127 23.13 -25.13 -1.86
C ALA A 127 23.20 -24.67 -0.39
N TYR A 128 23.24 -25.65 0.53
CA TYR A 128 23.36 -25.60 2.01
C TYR A 128 22.03 -25.60 2.78
N ASP A 129 21.86 -26.23 3.95
CA ASP A 129 22.63 -27.17 4.79
C ASP A 129 21.61 -27.87 5.71
N GLY A 130 21.97 -29.02 6.26
CA GLY A 130 21.10 -29.87 7.08
C GLY A 130 20.64 -29.28 8.42
N GLY A 131 19.59 -29.89 8.98
CA GLY A 131 19.07 -29.56 10.30
C GLY A 131 17.77 -30.29 10.62
N ASP A 132 17.94 -31.54 11.08
CA ASP A 132 17.00 -32.47 11.72
C ASP A 132 15.70 -31.90 12.35
N ALA A 133 14.56 -32.54 12.04
CA ALA A 133 13.48 -32.77 13.00
C ALA A 133 12.60 -33.95 12.58
N THR A 134 12.98 -35.13 13.09
CA THR A 134 12.21 -36.37 13.08
C THR A 134 10.89 -36.24 13.87
N ILE A 135 9.73 -36.60 13.29
CA ILE A 135 8.53 -37.00 14.05
C ILE A 135 8.01 -38.35 13.53
N LEU A 136 8.14 -39.36 14.41
CA LEU A 136 7.64 -40.71 14.26
C LEU A 136 6.14 -40.79 14.57
N ILE A 137 5.33 -41.29 13.64
CA ILE A 137 3.97 -41.77 13.92
C ILE A 137 4.07 -43.26 14.25
N ALA A 138 3.76 -43.62 15.51
CA ALA A 138 3.59 -45.00 15.94
C ALA A 138 2.11 -45.28 16.22
N ASN A 139 1.58 -46.28 15.50
CA ASN A 139 0.30 -46.94 15.74
C ASN A 139 0.25 -47.58 17.14
N HIS A 140 -0.85 -47.39 17.87
CA HIS A 140 -1.37 -48.45 18.74
C HIS A 140 -2.88 -48.42 18.95
N SER A 141 -3.47 -49.58 18.66
CA SER A 141 -4.84 -50.00 18.89
C SER A 141 -5.10 -50.43 20.35
N GLN A 142 -6.38 -50.36 20.72
CA GLN A 142 -7.10 -51.06 21.80
C GLN A 142 -7.17 -50.43 23.20
N SER A 143 -8.39 -50.07 23.60
CA SER A 143 -8.99 -50.57 24.85
C SER A 143 -10.52 -50.38 24.84
N LYS A 144 -11.27 -51.49 24.97
CA LYS A 144 -12.66 -51.53 25.42
C LYS A 144 -12.66 -51.69 26.94
N THR A 145 -13.44 -50.93 27.70
CA THR A 145 -14.16 -51.43 28.90
C THR A 145 -15.34 -50.50 29.27
N TYR A 146 -16.48 -51.14 29.57
CA TYR A 146 -17.76 -50.66 30.09
C TYR A 146 -17.69 -49.80 31.37
N ILE A 147 -18.62 -48.84 31.54
CA ILE A 147 -19.53 -48.72 32.71
C ILE A 147 -20.89 -48.13 32.26
N SER A 148 -21.96 -48.72 32.80
CA SER A 148 -23.39 -48.48 32.60
C SER A 148 -23.97 -47.27 33.35
N ASN A 149 -25.13 -46.79 32.85
CA ASN A 149 -26.34 -46.28 33.52
C ASN A 149 -26.86 -45.03 32.78
N ARG A 150 -28.16 -44.79 32.54
CA ARG A 150 -29.44 -45.48 32.81
C ARG A 150 -30.52 -44.55 32.20
N GLU A 151 -31.50 -45.16 31.52
CA GLU A 151 -32.91 -44.72 31.30
C GLU A 151 -33.20 -43.35 30.66
N ASP A 152 -33.83 -43.32 29.47
CA ASP A 152 -35.29 -43.29 29.40
C ASP A 152 -35.82 -43.63 27.99
N ASP A 153 -36.75 -44.59 28.02
CA ASP A 153 -37.62 -45.11 26.98
C ASP A 153 -38.50 -44.02 26.34
N PHE A 154 -38.65 -44.01 25.01
CA PHE A 154 -39.94 -43.73 24.35
C PHE A 154 -39.89 -44.26 22.90
N SER A 155 -40.32 -45.51 22.73
CA SER A 155 -40.68 -46.11 21.46
C SER A 155 -42.11 -45.72 21.07
N PHE A 156 -42.33 -45.39 19.79
CA PHE A 156 -43.62 -45.63 19.14
C PHE A 156 -43.34 -46.55 17.93
N SER A 157 -43.97 -47.71 17.96
CA SER A 157 -43.93 -48.75 16.93
C SER A 157 -45.10 -48.60 15.97
N ASP A 158 -45.05 -49.44 14.93
CA ASP A 158 -46.11 -49.85 13.99
C ASP A 158 -46.05 -49.07 12.66
N GLU A 159 -46.04 -49.70 11.48
CA GLU A 159 -46.29 -51.11 11.13
C GLU A 159 -45.80 -51.33 9.68
N GLU A 160 -45.26 -52.51 9.41
CA GLU A 160 -44.98 -53.03 8.06
C GLU A 160 -46.28 -53.27 7.28
N SER A 161 -46.28 -52.96 5.99
CA SER A 161 -47.10 -53.68 5.01
C SER A 161 -46.30 -53.87 3.73
N GLU A 162 -45.94 -55.13 3.48
CA GLU A 162 -45.52 -55.65 2.18
C GLU A 162 -46.60 -55.39 1.11
N GLY A 163 -46.19 -55.29 -0.16
CA GLY A 163 -47.09 -55.12 -1.29
C GLY A 163 -46.35 -55.08 -2.63
N GLU A 164 -46.18 -56.27 -3.20
CA GLU A 164 -45.62 -56.67 -4.49
C GLU A 164 -45.73 -55.72 -5.70
N PHE A 165 -44.61 -55.67 -6.44
CA PHE A 165 -44.48 -55.81 -7.90
C PHE A 165 -45.74 -55.69 -8.77
N PHE A 166 -45.77 -54.67 -9.63
CA PHE A 166 -46.16 -54.84 -11.03
C PHE A 166 -45.20 -54.04 -11.93
N ASN A 167 -44.40 -54.77 -12.70
CA ASN A 167 -43.92 -54.33 -14.00
C ASN A 167 -45.15 -54.20 -14.90
N ASP A 168 -45.31 -53.07 -15.58
CA ASP A 168 -45.91 -53.10 -16.91
C ASP A 168 -45.16 -52.15 -17.84
N GLU A 169 -44.69 -52.81 -18.87
CA GLU A 169 -43.96 -52.38 -20.03
C GLU A 169 -44.98 -51.84 -21.04
N TYR A 170 -44.77 -50.61 -21.52
CA TYR A 170 -45.36 -50.15 -22.78
C TYR A 170 -44.25 -49.57 -23.64
N ASP A 171 -43.89 -50.37 -24.65
CA ASP A 171 -43.29 -49.95 -25.89
C ASP A 171 -44.37 -49.35 -26.82
N ASP A 172 -43.91 -48.66 -27.85
CA ASP A 172 -44.57 -48.36 -29.13
C ASP A 172 -44.87 -46.88 -29.50
N THR A 173 -43.98 -46.41 -30.38
CA THR A 173 -44.12 -45.54 -31.57
C THR A 173 -44.68 -44.11 -31.51
N GLY A 174 -43.76 -43.16 -31.69
CA GLY A 174 -43.53 -42.48 -32.98
C GLY A 174 -44.57 -41.46 -33.47
N ALA A 175 -44.18 -40.18 -33.54
CA ALA A 175 -44.37 -39.35 -34.74
C ALA A 175 -43.63 -38.01 -34.62
N PHE A 176 -42.68 -37.85 -35.54
CA PHE A 176 -41.95 -36.67 -35.90
C PHE A 176 -42.92 -35.58 -36.40
N HIS A 177 -42.83 -34.35 -35.87
CA HIS A 177 -43.25 -33.16 -36.62
C HIS A 177 -42.27 -32.01 -36.36
N THR A 178 -41.31 -31.90 -37.27
CA THR A 178 -40.64 -30.65 -37.63
C THR A 178 -41.68 -29.68 -38.19
N LEU A 179 -41.76 -28.49 -37.60
CA LEU A 179 -42.24 -27.30 -38.31
C LEU A 179 -41.13 -26.27 -38.31
N GLN A 180 -41.00 -25.71 -39.50
CA GLN A 180 -39.91 -24.95 -40.07
C GLN A 180 -40.26 -23.47 -39.97
N ASP A 181 -39.24 -22.65 -39.86
CA ASP A 181 -39.28 -21.19 -39.92
C ASP A 181 -40.13 -20.66 -41.07
N GLU A 182 -40.93 -19.62 -40.81
CA GLU A 182 -41.13 -18.51 -41.76
C GLU A 182 -41.68 -17.25 -41.04
N ASP A 183 -40.88 -16.18 -41.15
CA ASP A 183 -41.21 -14.75 -41.23
C ASP A 183 -42.44 -14.18 -40.52
N ILE A 184 -42.19 -13.35 -39.48
CA ILE A 184 -42.85 -12.04 -39.35
C ILE A 184 -41.86 -11.01 -38.78
N THR A 185 -41.12 -10.35 -39.66
CA THR A 185 -40.55 -9.03 -39.40
C THR A 185 -41.51 -7.97 -39.94
N SER A 186 -42.12 -7.17 -39.07
CA SER A 186 -42.57 -5.79 -39.32
C SER A 186 -43.45 -5.29 -38.17
N GLY A 187 -42.99 -4.23 -37.50
CA GLY A 187 -43.77 -3.59 -36.43
C GLY A 187 -43.02 -2.52 -35.65
N PHE A 188 -42.08 -1.81 -36.28
CA PHE A 188 -41.51 -0.58 -35.74
C PHE A 188 -42.34 0.60 -36.28
N ALA A 189 -43.08 1.30 -35.42
CA ALA A 189 -43.26 2.76 -35.41
C ALA A 189 -44.41 3.25 -34.50
N ALA A 190 -44.00 4.02 -33.49
CA ALA A 190 -44.50 5.36 -33.12
C ALA A 190 -45.71 5.55 -32.18
N ILE A 191 -45.59 6.68 -31.45
CA ILE A 191 -46.58 7.49 -30.69
C ILE A 191 -46.59 7.18 -29.17
N GLU A 192 -46.39 8.11 -28.22
CA GLU A 192 -46.12 9.56 -28.19
C GLU A 192 -45.57 9.94 -26.80
N GLU A 193 -44.84 11.06 -26.74
CA GLU A 193 -44.51 11.80 -25.53
C GLU A 193 -45.77 12.39 -24.89
N GLU A 194 -45.91 12.29 -23.55
CA GLU A 194 -46.64 13.31 -22.79
C GLU A 194 -45.82 13.80 -21.59
N SER A 195 -45.67 15.12 -21.59
CA SER A 195 -45.11 16.00 -20.58
C SER A 195 -45.93 16.03 -19.30
N PHE A 196 -45.28 15.99 -18.13
CA PHE A 196 -45.79 16.63 -16.92
C PHE A 196 -44.65 17.33 -16.17
N ASP A 197 -44.59 18.64 -16.34
CA ASP A 197 -43.92 19.59 -15.45
C ASP A 197 -44.78 19.86 -14.20
N ASN A 198 -44.09 20.29 -13.15
CA ASN A 198 -44.54 20.84 -11.86
C ASN A 198 -44.92 19.88 -10.74
N LEU A 199 -44.00 19.74 -9.79
CA LEU A 199 -44.25 19.94 -8.35
C LEU A 199 -42.91 20.20 -7.62
N ASP A 200 -42.54 21.48 -7.52
CA ASP A 200 -41.64 21.98 -6.48
C ASP A 200 -42.32 21.81 -5.12
N LEU A 201 -41.60 21.36 -4.08
CA LEU A 201 -41.73 21.82 -2.70
C LEU A 201 -40.63 21.23 -1.77
N HIS A 202 -39.65 22.10 -1.49
CA HIS A 202 -38.83 22.27 -0.28
C HIS A 202 -38.02 21.09 0.31
N SER A 203 -36.70 21.15 0.07
CA SER A 203 -35.68 20.68 1.01
C SER A 203 -35.42 21.74 2.09
N SER A 204 -35.61 21.36 3.36
CA SER A 204 -35.22 22.16 4.52
C SER A 204 -33.78 21.87 4.90
N SER A 205 -32.94 22.89 4.78
CA SER A 205 -31.63 22.96 5.43
C SER A 205 -31.79 23.20 6.93
N SER A 206 -30.90 22.60 7.74
CA SER A 206 -30.53 23.14 9.05
C SER A 206 -29.05 22.88 9.31
N ALA A 207 -28.22 23.78 8.76
CA ALA A 207 -26.92 24.09 9.33
C ALA A 207 -27.13 25.21 10.37
N THR A 208 -26.64 25.02 11.60
CA THR A 208 -26.53 26.10 12.57
C THR A 208 -25.12 26.68 12.49
N ALA A 209 -25.04 27.96 12.17
CA ALA A 209 -23.82 28.75 12.06
C ALA A 209 -23.57 29.59 13.33
N ILE A 210 -22.31 29.78 13.67
CA ILE A 210 -21.75 30.95 14.41
C ILE A 210 -20.37 31.17 13.75
N GLY A 211 -20.11 32.14 12.86
CA GLY A 211 -20.01 33.60 13.05
C GLY A 211 -18.73 33.96 13.82
N THR A 212 -17.64 34.57 13.33
CA THR A 212 -17.40 35.69 12.39
C THR A 212 -15.89 35.78 12.02
N PRO A 213 -15.44 36.63 11.04
CA PRO A 213 -14.16 36.45 10.32
C PRO A 213 -13.09 37.57 10.41
N SER A 214 -11.89 37.23 9.88
CA SER A 214 -10.82 38.03 9.21
C SER A 214 -9.60 38.57 10.02
N PRO A 215 -8.42 38.81 9.37
CA PRO A 215 -7.80 38.10 8.23
C PRO A 215 -6.25 37.94 8.30
N GLY A 216 -5.70 37.09 7.42
CA GLY A 216 -4.39 37.32 6.78
C GLY A 216 -3.29 36.31 7.09
N VAL A 217 -2.94 35.47 6.12
CA VAL A 217 -1.72 35.57 5.28
C VAL A 217 -1.77 34.44 4.25
N ASP A 218 -1.66 34.83 2.98
CA ASP A 218 -1.49 33.96 1.82
C ASP A 218 -0.24 33.11 1.92
N THR A 219 -0.35 31.83 1.60
CA THR A 219 0.69 31.10 0.87
C THR A 219 0.01 30.06 -0.03
N ASP A 220 -0.15 30.44 -1.30
CA ASP A 220 -0.30 29.50 -2.41
C ASP A 220 0.91 28.56 -2.45
N ILE A 221 0.66 27.25 -2.37
CA ILE A 221 1.62 26.24 -2.80
C ILE A 221 0.97 25.48 -3.96
N GLY A 222 1.20 26.00 -5.16
CA GLY A 222 0.89 25.29 -6.40
C GLY A 222 1.84 24.10 -6.57
N PHE A 223 1.25 22.91 -6.70
CA PHE A 223 1.91 21.72 -7.22
C PHE A 223 2.42 21.99 -8.65
N VAL A 224 3.72 21.81 -8.88
CA VAL A 224 4.28 21.70 -10.24
C VAL A 224 5.06 20.40 -10.37
N GLN A 225 4.54 19.60 -11.31
CA GLN A 225 5.07 18.40 -11.94
C GLN A 225 6.51 18.61 -12.44
N THR A 226 7.47 17.82 -11.95
CA THR A 226 8.82 17.79 -12.53
C THR A 226 8.85 16.92 -13.78
N GLN A 227 8.87 17.56 -14.95
CA GLN A 227 9.29 16.94 -16.20
C GLN A 227 10.82 16.78 -16.24
N LYS A 228 11.23 15.62 -16.72
CA LYS A 228 12.60 15.19 -17.01
C LYS A 228 13.13 16.00 -18.21
N THR A 229 14.26 16.68 -18.05
CA THR A 229 15.01 17.26 -19.19
C THR A 229 16.50 16.99 -18.99
N GLU A 230 17.03 16.14 -19.86
CA GLU A 230 18.47 15.95 -20.07
C GLU A 230 19.06 17.22 -20.69
N GLU A 231 20.08 17.80 -20.06
CA GLU A 231 20.95 18.76 -20.73
C GLU A 231 22.43 18.50 -20.41
N LYS A 232 23.22 18.62 -21.47
CA LYS A 232 24.57 18.10 -21.71
C LYS A 232 25.62 18.97 -21.00
N LEU A 233 26.50 18.37 -20.19
CA LEU A 233 27.67 19.06 -19.62
C LEU A 233 28.72 19.40 -20.70
N PRO A 234 29.43 20.54 -20.61
CA PRO A 234 30.66 20.78 -21.36
C PRO A 234 31.90 20.32 -20.59
N ASP A 235 32.81 19.77 -21.37
CA ASP A 235 34.09 19.14 -21.07
C ASP A 235 35.20 20.21 -20.89
N PHE A 236 35.98 20.15 -19.81
CA PHE A 236 37.25 20.88 -19.67
C PHE A 236 38.29 20.04 -18.91
N LEU A 237 39.41 19.83 -19.60
CA LEU A 237 40.58 19.01 -19.26
C LEU A 237 41.43 19.55 -18.08
N PRO A 238 42.30 18.71 -17.46
CA PRO A 238 43.06 19.05 -16.26
C PRO A 238 44.37 19.78 -16.57
N GLU A 239 44.66 20.85 -15.82
CA GLU A 239 45.92 21.60 -15.92
C GLU A 239 46.96 21.13 -14.88
N GLN A 240 48.17 20.92 -15.37
CA GLN A 240 49.31 20.29 -14.71
C GLN A 240 50.08 21.27 -13.81
N ALA A 241 50.56 20.80 -12.65
CA ALA A 241 51.65 21.41 -11.89
C ALA A 241 53.00 21.19 -12.62
N PRO A 242 54.03 22.07 -12.48
CA PRO A 242 55.07 21.91 -11.42
C PRO A 242 55.87 23.23 -11.11
N PRO A 243 57.05 23.23 -10.43
CA PRO A 243 57.63 22.33 -9.43
C PRO A 243 58.06 23.02 -8.11
N ARG A 244 58.40 22.21 -7.09
CA ARG A 244 59.20 22.59 -5.91
C ARG A 244 60.70 22.41 -6.18
N SER A 245 61.56 23.33 -5.72
CA SER A 245 62.98 23.08 -5.43
C SER A 245 63.58 24.11 -4.45
N GLY A 246 64.49 23.63 -3.58
CA GLY A 246 65.51 24.38 -2.81
C GLY A 246 65.04 25.23 -1.63
N GLY A 247 65.48 25.08 -0.38
CA GLY A 247 66.81 24.66 0.08
C GLY A 247 67.53 25.88 0.71
N LEU A 248 67.73 25.85 2.03
CA LEU A 248 68.51 26.82 2.81
C LEU A 248 69.89 27.09 2.17
N GLY A 249 70.24 28.37 1.99
CA GLY A 249 71.55 28.79 1.46
C GLY A 249 71.80 30.30 1.43
N ILE A 250 72.41 30.81 2.51
CA ILE A 250 73.49 31.82 2.62
C ILE A 250 73.62 32.91 1.52
N LEU A 251 73.57 34.18 1.98
CA LEU A 251 74.03 35.46 1.38
C LEU A 251 73.99 35.66 -0.14
N ASP A 252 73.28 36.70 -0.58
CA ASP A 252 73.84 37.61 -1.60
C ASP A 252 73.33 39.05 -1.38
N LEU A 253 74.27 39.93 -1.04
CA LEU A 253 74.13 41.38 -1.11
C LEU A 253 74.44 41.78 -2.55
N ASP A 254 73.48 42.34 -3.28
CA ASP A 254 73.83 43.42 -4.19
C ASP A 254 72.64 44.26 -4.67
N LYS A 255 72.93 45.55 -4.89
CA LYS A 255 72.14 46.58 -5.59
C LYS A 255 71.17 47.44 -4.76
N LEU A 256 71.78 48.37 -4.03
CA LEU A 256 71.43 49.79 -4.20
C LEU A 256 72.73 50.62 -4.34
N SER A 257 72.84 51.36 -5.44
CA SER A 257 73.95 52.26 -5.85
C SER A 257 73.27 53.46 -6.52
N MET A 258 73.65 54.74 -6.41
CA MET A 258 74.84 55.44 -5.91
C MET A 258 74.41 56.91 -5.70
N GLY A 259 75.12 57.69 -4.89
CA GLY A 259 75.27 59.12 -5.21
C GLY A 259 75.02 60.17 -4.13
N LYS A 260 75.72 60.11 -2.98
CA LYS A 260 76.45 61.28 -2.46
C LYS A 260 77.54 60.83 -1.48
N LYS A 261 78.74 61.25 -1.82
CA LYS A 261 80.03 60.99 -1.17
C LYS A 261 80.11 61.68 0.20
N MET A 262 80.82 61.05 1.13
CA MET A 262 81.95 61.55 1.95
C MET A 262 81.87 61.11 3.43
N ILE A 263 83.02 60.68 3.99
CA ILE A 263 83.40 60.64 5.43
C ILE A 263 82.80 59.45 6.22
N VAL A 264 83.48 58.60 7.02
CA VAL A 264 84.87 58.46 7.52
C VAL A 264 85.09 57.01 8.01
N ILE A 265 86.38 56.61 8.01
CA ILE A 265 87.03 55.39 8.53
C ILE A 265 86.66 55.06 10.00
N PRO A 266 86.77 53.80 10.46
CA PRO A 266 87.50 53.58 11.72
C PRO A 266 88.54 52.45 11.60
N ILE A 267 89.80 52.83 11.75
CA ILE A 267 90.87 51.98 12.27
C ILE A 267 91.15 52.50 13.67
N VAL A 268 91.51 51.56 14.54
CA VAL A 268 92.27 51.71 15.80
C VAL A 268 91.41 51.73 17.07
N SER A 269 91.02 50.54 17.49
CA SER A 269 91.22 50.13 18.87
C SER A 269 92.65 49.58 19.03
N MET A 270 93.51 50.43 19.58
CA MET A 270 94.38 50.09 20.71
C MET A 270 95.54 49.09 20.47
N LEU A 271 96.64 49.65 19.96
CA LEU A 271 98.00 49.24 20.31
C LEU A 271 98.39 50.01 21.58
N VAL A 272 98.47 49.33 22.72
CA VAL A 272 99.28 49.77 23.87
C VAL A 272 100.22 48.61 24.20
N GLY A 273 101.50 48.79 23.88
CA GLY A 273 102.53 47.80 24.14
C GLY A 273 103.87 48.18 23.54
N GLY A 274 104.59 49.09 24.20
CA GLY A 274 106.06 49.11 24.21
C GLY A 274 106.76 49.94 23.12
N ILE A 275 107.05 51.20 23.44
CA ILE A 275 108.18 51.95 22.86
C ILE A 275 109.38 51.77 23.81
N THR A 276 110.50 51.26 23.29
CA THR A 276 111.83 51.75 23.67
C THR A 276 112.86 51.47 22.57
N SER A 277 113.40 52.58 22.05
CA SER A 277 114.77 52.81 21.53
C SER A 277 115.23 52.12 20.22
N VAL A 278 115.22 52.90 19.13
CA VAL A 278 116.23 52.87 18.07
C VAL A 278 116.73 54.29 17.82
N ALA A 279 118.01 54.54 18.12
CA ALA A 279 118.80 55.72 17.78
C ALA A 279 120.26 55.35 18.12
N ILE A 280 121.31 55.44 17.31
CA ILE A 280 121.64 56.14 16.04
C ILE A 280 122.95 55.48 15.55
N ALA A 281 123.14 55.31 14.23
CA ALA A 281 124.48 55.16 13.63
C ALA A 281 124.47 55.72 12.19
N LEU A 282 125.18 56.82 11.92
CA LEU A 282 126.46 56.86 11.18
C LEU A 282 126.89 58.33 10.87
N SER A 283 128.04 58.71 11.44
CA SER A 283 129.17 59.62 11.11
C SER A 283 129.10 60.69 9.97
N PRO A 284 130.05 61.66 9.90
CA PRO A 284 131.44 61.39 9.46
C PRO A 284 132.59 62.07 10.23
N LEU A 285 133.70 61.34 10.23
CA LEU A 285 135.11 61.71 10.00
C LEU A 285 135.58 63.16 10.21
N LEU A 286 136.65 63.30 11.00
CA LEU A 286 138.03 63.42 10.46
C LEU A 286 139.06 62.96 11.52
N GLU A 287 139.64 61.78 11.25
CA GLU A 287 140.99 61.30 11.61
C GLU A 287 142.06 62.28 11.08
N ASP A 288 143.31 62.41 11.54
CA ASP A 288 144.18 61.71 12.50
C ASP A 288 145.44 62.58 12.73
N SER A 289 146.23 62.23 13.77
CA SER A 289 147.69 62.34 13.89
C SER A 289 148.36 63.54 14.59
N LYS A 290 149.02 63.21 15.73
CA LYS A 290 150.46 63.39 16.10
C LYS A 290 151.24 64.60 15.54
N PHE A 291 152.15 65.30 16.22
CA PHE A 291 152.69 65.41 17.59
C PHE A 291 153.80 66.50 17.53
N LYS A 292 153.98 67.33 18.58
CA LYS A 292 155.10 68.29 18.84
C LYS A 292 155.27 69.56 17.94
N PRO A 293 155.85 70.66 18.50
CA PRO A 293 155.25 72.00 18.35
C PRO A 293 156.23 73.14 17.96
N VAL A 294 155.88 74.02 17.01
CA VAL A 294 156.51 75.35 16.82
C VAL A 294 155.55 76.33 16.10
N ALA A 295 155.41 77.52 16.70
CA ALA A 295 155.13 78.88 16.17
C ALA A 295 153.94 79.22 15.23
N VAL A 296 153.06 80.09 15.76
CA VAL A 296 152.55 81.37 15.23
C VAL A 296 151.73 81.41 13.90
N THR A 297 150.66 82.23 13.93
CA THR A 297 149.83 82.87 12.87
C THR A 297 148.64 82.12 12.23
N GLY A 298 147.45 82.76 12.26
CA GLY A 298 146.45 82.67 11.16
C GLY A 298 145.01 82.22 11.47
N SER A 299 144.17 83.13 11.95
CA SER A 299 142.69 83.26 11.88
C SER A 299 141.81 82.35 10.96
N GLY A 300 140.75 81.74 11.54
CA GLY A 300 139.37 81.78 10.99
C GLY A 300 138.61 80.49 10.62
N VAL A 301 137.95 79.76 11.55
CA VAL A 301 136.84 78.77 11.29
C VAL A 301 135.76 78.63 12.42
N LEU A 302 135.85 79.29 13.59
CA LEU A 302 135.02 78.92 14.77
C LEU A 302 133.53 79.40 14.81
N ALA A 303 132.96 79.95 13.73
CA ALA A 303 131.62 80.58 13.79
C ALA A 303 130.42 79.69 13.35
N SER A 304 130.63 78.54 12.70
CA SER A 304 129.53 77.75 12.08
C SER A 304 129.00 76.57 12.89
N ALA A 305 129.65 76.19 14.00
CA ALA A 305 129.25 75.02 14.80
C ALA A 305 128.27 75.33 15.96
N LEU A 306 128.22 76.57 16.45
CA LEU A 306 127.37 76.96 17.59
C LEU A 306 125.93 77.31 17.20
N THR A 307 125.67 77.70 15.94
CA THR A 307 124.33 78.06 15.45
C THR A 307 123.48 76.84 15.10
N THR A 308 124.08 75.74 14.63
CA THR A 308 123.37 74.47 14.36
C THR A 308 122.96 73.73 15.63
N MET A 309 123.77 73.80 16.69
CA MET A 309 123.49 73.12 17.97
C MET A 309 122.35 73.79 18.76
N THR A 310 122.23 75.11 18.67
CA THR A 310 121.18 75.88 19.36
C THR A 310 119.83 75.78 18.63
N MET A 311 119.81 75.86 17.30
CA MET A 311 118.59 75.72 16.49
C MET A 311 118.01 74.29 16.52
N GLY A 312 118.86 73.26 16.52
CA GLY A 312 118.43 71.85 16.66
C GLY A 312 117.76 71.56 18.01
N SER A 313 118.21 72.22 19.09
CA SER A 313 117.64 72.04 20.43
C SER A 313 116.24 72.63 20.60
N LEU A 314 115.91 73.71 19.87
CA LEU A 314 114.59 74.34 19.91
C LEU A 314 113.56 73.56 19.10
N VAL A 315 113.95 73.07 17.91
CA VAL A 315 113.08 72.22 17.08
C VAL A 315 112.81 70.88 17.77
N ALA A 316 113.83 70.23 18.34
CA ALA A 316 113.65 68.96 19.07
C ALA A 316 112.74 69.11 20.31
N ARG A 317 112.80 70.23 21.04
CA ARG A 317 111.89 70.50 22.17
C ARG A 317 110.45 70.76 21.72
N LYS A 318 110.26 71.41 20.56
CA LYS A 318 108.92 71.70 20.00
C LYS A 318 108.26 70.42 19.48
N VAL A 319 108.99 69.60 18.74
CA VAL A 319 108.53 68.28 18.25
C VAL A 319 108.19 67.35 19.41
N LYS A 320 109.06 67.28 20.43
CA LYS A 320 108.83 66.42 21.61
C LYS A 320 107.57 66.82 22.40
N ARG A 321 107.34 68.12 22.63
CA ARG A 321 106.13 68.58 23.36
C ARG A 321 104.84 68.31 22.61
N THR A 322 104.82 68.52 21.29
CA THR A 322 103.63 68.25 20.48
C THR A 322 103.39 66.74 20.34
N ALA A 323 104.45 65.93 20.19
CA ALA A 323 104.35 64.48 20.16
C ALA A 323 103.85 63.89 21.50
N ASP A 324 104.40 64.33 22.64
CA ASP A 324 103.94 63.90 23.98
C ASP A 324 102.47 64.29 24.20
N SER A 325 102.06 65.51 23.79
CA SER A 325 100.67 65.95 23.92
C SER A 325 99.73 65.13 23.04
N LEU A 326 100.13 64.75 21.81
CA LEU A 326 99.29 63.94 20.93
C LEU A 326 99.21 62.49 21.43
N GLN A 327 100.32 61.95 21.95
CA GLN A 327 100.41 60.59 22.49
C GLN A 327 99.51 60.41 23.73
N ILE A 328 99.58 61.33 24.70
CA ILE A 328 98.72 61.30 25.90
C ILE A 328 97.24 61.31 25.51
N GLN A 329 96.90 62.06 24.47
CA GLN A 329 95.53 62.20 24.03
C GLN A 329 95.04 61.03 23.21
N MET A 330 95.88 60.47 22.35
CA MET A 330 95.61 59.23 21.64
C MET A 330 95.40 58.07 22.64
N GLU A 331 96.15 58.05 23.74
CA GLU A 331 95.96 57.08 24.83
C GLU A 331 94.69 57.33 25.67
N ALA A 332 94.16 58.55 25.67
CA ALA A 332 92.85 58.87 26.25
C ALA A 332 91.69 58.42 25.33
N VAL A 333 91.83 58.59 24.01
CA VAL A 333 90.86 58.09 23.00
C VAL A 333 90.79 56.57 23.02
N ILE A 334 91.94 55.93 23.11
CA ILE A 334 92.10 54.49 23.29
C ILE A 334 91.38 54.00 24.57
N ARG A 335 91.30 54.83 25.62
CA ARG A 335 90.53 54.57 26.85
C ARG A 335 89.07 55.05 26.77
N ASN A 336 88.54 55.20 25.55
CA ASN A 336 87.17 55.61 25.26
C ASN A 336 86.79 57.01 25.77
N ASN A 337 87.77 57.88 26.03
CA ASN A 337 87.51 59.29 26.33
C ASN A 337 87.53 60.09 25.02
N LEU A 338 86.33 60.36 24.49
CA LEU A 338 86.16 61.06 23.22
C LEU A 338 86.19 62.59 23.36
N ASN A 339 86.27 63.12 24.58
CA ASN A 339 86.18 64.55 24.87
C ASN A 339 87.56 65.22 24.97
N VAL A 340 88.51 64.75 24.18
CA VAL A 340 89.93 65.02 24.31
C VAL A 340 90.38 65.93 23.16
N ARG A 341 91.13 67.00 23.45
CA ARG A 341 91.54 68.04 22.49
C ARG A 341 93.03 68.33 22.50
N ALA A 342 93.73 68.03 21.39
CA ALA A 342 95.17 68.18 21.23
C ALA A 342 95.55 69.66 21.24
N LEU A 343 96.64 69.98 21.94
CA LEU A 343 97.12 71.35 22.11
C LEU A 343 97.90 71.79 20.86
N VAL A 344 97.38 72.77 20.12
CA VAL A 344 97.99 73.25 18.86
C VAL A 344 99.11 74.25 19.18
N LEU A 345 100.36 73.78 19.18
CA LEU A 345 101.56 74.55 19.62
C LEU A 345 102.39 75.15 18.47
N SER A 346 102.06 74.85 17.21
CA SER A 346 102.82 75.28 16.03
C SER A 346 101.93 75.39 14.79
N THR A 347 102.33 76.18 13.80
CA THR A 347 101.65 76.33 12.49
C THR A 347 102.27 75.44 11.40
N ASP A 348 103.14 74.51 11.79
CA ASP A 348 103.82 73.55 10.92
C ASP A 348 102.99 72.24 10.77
N GLU A 349 103.59 71.22 10.17
CA GLU A 349 102.95 69.92 9.92
C GLU A 349 102.42 69.26 11.21
N LEU A 350 103.03 69.53 12.37
CA LEU A 350 102.59 69.00 13.66
C LEU A 350 101.33 69.72 14.18
N GLY A 351 101.16 71.01 13.87
CA GLY A 351 99.92 71.74 14.13
C GLY A 351 98.74 71.24 13.31
N LEU A 352 99.00 70.85 12.05
CA LEU A 352 97.99 70.29 11.16
C LEU A 352 97.49 68.93 11.67
N ILE A 353 98.40 68.08 12.16
CA ILE A 353 98.05 66.78 12.77
C ILE A 353 97.22 66.97 14.04
N ALA A 354 97.58 67.91 14.93
CA ALA A 354 96.79 68.21 16.13
C ALA A 354 95.38 68.74 15.78
N THR A 355 95.27 69.54 14.73
CA THR A 355 93.98 70.07 14.26
C THR A 355 93.13 68.99 13.59
N GLY A 356 93.72 68.12 12.77
CA GLY A 356 93.06 66.95 12.18
C GLY A 356 92.59 65.94 13.23
N PHE A 357 93.38 65.74 14.29
CA PHE A 357 92.99 64.94 15.45
C PHE A 357 91.77 65.55 16.16
N ASN A 358 91.76 66.86 16.42
CA ASN A 358 90.60 67.53 17.04
C ASN A 358 89.32 67.42 16.19
N ARG A 359 89.44 67.58 14.87
CA ARG A 359 88.31 67.43 13.93
C ARG A 359 87.77 65.99 13.92
N MET A 360 88.67 65.00 13.94
CA MET A 360 88.29 63.59 14.03
C MET A 360 87.57 63.30 15.35
N MET A 361 88.08 63.81 16.48
CA MET A 361 87.46 63.62 17.78
C MET A 361 86.08 64.30 17.89
N GLU A 362 85.90 65.46 17.27
CA GLU A 362 84.60 66.14 17.18
C GLU A 362 83.58 65.33 16.38
N VAL A 363 83.98 64.76 15.22
CA VAL A 363 83.13 63.87 14.42
C VAL A 363 82.82 62.56 15.16
N GLN A 364 83.81 61.98 15.84
CA GLN A 364 83.64 60.73 16.59
C GLN A 364 82.70 60.92 17.79
N ALA A 365 82.83 62.04 18.51
CA ALA A 365 81.95 62.37 19.63
C ALA A 365 80.51 62.66 19.18
N ALA A 366 80.32 63.36 18.05
CA ALA A 366 79.01 63.61 17.47
C ALA A 366 78.33 62.30 17.00
N MET A 367 79.07 61.43 16.32
CA MET A 367 78.57 60.13 15.87
C MET A 367 78.19 59.22 17.04
N VAL A 368 79.01 59.16 18.11
CA VAL A 368 78.69 58.38 19.31
C VAL A 368 77.49 58.95 20.07
N GLY A 369 77.32 60.28 20.06
CA GLY A 369 76.12 60.94 20.59
C GLY A 369 74.84 60.54 19.83
N GLU A 370 74.88 60.59 18.50
CA GLU A 370 73.75 60.19 17.64
C GLU A 370 73.43 58.69 17.76
N ILE A 371 74.46 57.83 17.81
CA ILE A 371 74.27 56.39 18.03
C ILE A 371 73.64 56.11 19.39
N LYS A 372 74.09 56.77 20.47
CA LYS A 372 73.48 56.59 21.81
C LYS A 372 72.03 57.04 21.83
N GLN A 373 71.69 58.16 21.17
CA GLN A 373 70.32 58.62 21.07
C GLN A 373 69.45 57.61 20.30
N LYS A 374 69.90 57.14 19.13
CA LYS A 374 69.17 56.14 18.35
C LYS A 374 69.05 54.78 19.04
N VAL A 375 70.07 54.35 19.78
CA VAL A 375 70.02 53.12 20.58
C VAL A 375 68.99 53.28 21.70
N SER A 376 68.94 54.42 22.39
CA SER A 376 67.94 54.67 23.43
C SER A 376 66.51 54.77 22.88
N GLU A 377 66.32 55.42 21.73
CA GLU A 377 65.01 55.50 21.05
C GLU A 377 64.54 54.11 20.59
N LEU A 378 65.47 53.27 20.10
CA LEU A 378 65.16 51.90 19.68
C LEU A 378 64.92 50.97 20.87
N GLU A 379 65.62 51.16 21.99
CA GLU A 379 65.36 50.44 23.24
C GLU A 379 63.98 50.79 23.82
N GLN A 380 63.59 52.07 23.85
CA GLN A 380 62.24 52.48 24.28
C GLN A 380 61.15 51.94 23.33
N ALA A 381 61.34 52.08 22.01
CA ALA A 381 60.39 51.53 21.03
C ALA A 381 60.28 49.99 21.13
N LYS A 382 61.37 49.30 21.45
CA LYS A 382 61.38 47.86 21.70
C LYS A 382 60.63 47.50 22.98
N GLU A 383 60.84 48.22 24.08
CA GLU A 383 60.13 47.99 25.34
C GLU A 383 58.63 48.25 25.21
N ASP A 384 58.24 49.31 24.52
CA ASP A 384 56.83 49.63 24.26
C ASP A 384 56.18 48.59 23.35
N LEU A 385 56.86 48.17 22.27
CA LEU A 385 56.42 47.08 21.41
C LEU A 385 56.27 45.77 22.19
N GLN A 386 57.21 45.44 23.07
CA GLN A 386 57.11 44.25 23.92
C GLN A 386 55.89 44.30 24.86
N ARG A 387 55.59 45.46 25.44
CA ARG A 387 54.40 45.64 26.28
C ARG A 387 53.11 45.50 25.48
N GLN A 388 53.04 46.09 24.29
CA GLN A 388 51.89 45.96 23.40
C GLN A 388 51.68 44.51 22.93
N VAL A 389 52.77 43.80 22.61
CA VAL A 389 52.71 42.37 22.28
C VAL A 389 52.20 41.55 23.47
N ILE A 390 52.66 41.82 24.70
CA ILE A 390 52.18 41.12 25.90
C ILE A 390 50.68 41.36 26.12
N ARG A 391 50.20 42.60 25.96
CA ARG A 391 48.76 42.91 26.06
C ARG A 391 47.94 42.20 25.00
N LEU A 392 48.39 42.25 23.74
CA LEU A 392 47.72 41.53 22.65
C LEU A 392 47.73 40.01 22.88
N LEU A 393 48.81 39.45 23.43
CA LEU A 393 48.88 38.04 23.80
C LEU A 393 47.91 37.69 24.94
N ASP A 394 47.72 38.57 25.92
CA ASP A 394 46.75 38.39 27.00
C ASP A 394 45.29 38.44 26.47
N ASP A 395 45.00 39.38 25.57
CA ASP A 395 43.70 39.46 24.86
C ASP A 395 43.43 38.20 24.02
N VAL A 396 44.46 37.70 23.32
CA VAL A 396 44.40 36.45 22.55
C VAL A 396 44.26 35.23 23.47
N GLU A 397 44.90 35.21 24.64
CA GLU A 397 44.76 34.14 25.63
C GLU A 397 43.33 34.07 26.19
N GLY A 398 42.69 35.23 26.39
CA GLY A 398 41.26 35.32 26.72
C GLY A 398 40.38 34.63 25.67
N ALA A 399 40.56 35.00 24.40
CA ALA A 399 39.83 34.38 23.29
C ALA A 399 40.12 32.88 23.12
N ALA A 400 41.38 32.46 23.30
CA ALA A 400 41.79 31.06 23.21
C ALA A 400 41.15 30.17 24.28
N ARG A 401 40.77 30.75 25.43
CA ARG A 401 40.00 30.08 26.49
C ARG A 401 38.49 30.06 26.23
N GLY A 402 38.04 30.57 25.09
CA GLY A 402 36.64 30.62 24.69
C GLY A 402 35.94 31.93 25.05
N ASP A 403 36.64 32.95 25.56
CA ASP A 403 36.02 34.25 25.83
C ASP A 403 36.02 35.14 24.58
N LEU A 404 34.93 35.07 23.81
CA LEU A 404 34.72 35.86 22.59
C LEU A 404 34.20 37.28 22.87
N THR A 405 34.12 37.69 24.14
CA THR A 405 33.80 39.08 24.54
C THR A 405 35.06 39.97 24.61
N VAL A 406 36.25 39.37 24.56
CA VAL A 406 37.53 40.09 24.63
C VAL A 406 37.75 40.91 23.37
N ARG A 407 38.25 42.14 23.56
CA ARG A 407 38.58 43.07 22.48
C ARG A 407 39.98 43.62 22.68
N ALA A 408 40.83 43.45 21.68
CA ALA A 408 42.17 44.02 21.68
C ALA A 408 42.11 45.53 21.40
N GLU A 409 42.92 46.32 22.10
CA GLU A 409 43.01 47.76 21.90
C GLU A 409 43.64 48.07 20.52
N VAL A 410 42.93 48.86 19.70
CA VAL A 410 43.41 49.25 18.36
C VAL A 410 44.20 50.55 18.45
N THR A 411 45.52 50.43 18.35
CA THR A 411 46.48 51.55 18.34
C THR A 411 46.82 52.01 16.92
N ALA A 412 47.45 53.17 16.74
CA ALA A 412 47.83 53.70 15.42
C ALA A 412 49.18 53.15 14.89
N ASP A 413 49.74 52.15 15.57
CA ASP A 413 51.03 51.54 15.25
C ASP A 413 50.89 50.23 14.47
N VAL A 414 52.01 49.55 14.21
CA VAL A 414 52.06 48.31 13.42
C VAL A 414 51.22 47.19 14.05
N LEU A 415 51.00 47.21 15.37
CA LEU A 415 50.18 46.22 16.07
C LEU A 415 48.68 46.52 15.97
N GLY A 416 48.28 47.77 15.73
CA GLY A 416 46.88 48.16 15.57
C GLY A 416 46.12 47.39 14.49
N ALA A 417 46.75 47.17 13.32
CA ALA A 417 46.14 46.38 12.24
C ALA A 417 45.96 44.89 12.60
N VAL A 418 46.84 44.36 13.46
CA VAL A 418 46.73 42.98 13.98
C VAL A 418 45.61 42.91 15.01
N ALA A 419 45.51 43.89 15.91
CA ALA A 419 44.42 44.00 16.88
C ALA A 419 43.05 44.14 16.19
N ASP A 420 42.95 44.91 15.12
CA ASP A 420 41.72 45.06 14.32
C ASP A 420 41.33 43.75 13.61
N SER A 421 42.29 43.09 12.96
CA SER A 421 42.06 41.77 12.33
C SER A 421 41.66 40.71 13.37
N PHE A 422 42.26 40.75 14.57
CA PHE A 422 41.88 39.89 15.68
C PHE A 422 40.43 40.18 16.13
N ASN A 423 40.08 41.45 16.36
CA ASN A 423 38.73 41.85 16.76
C ASN A 423 37.66 41.42 15.74
N LEU A 424 37.92 41.58 14.43
CA LEU A 424 37.05 41.09 13.36
C LEU A 424 36.91 39.56 13.40
N THR A 425 38.01 38.83 13.62
CA THR A 425 37.97 37.37 13.76
C THR A 425 37.13 36.94 14.96
N ILE A 426 37.30 37.58 16.11
CA ILE A 426 36.49 37.31 17.32
C ILE A 426 35.03 37.66 17.11
N GLN A 427 34.72 38.75 16.40
CA GLN A 427 33.34 39.09 16.04
C GLN A 427 32.71 38.01 15.16
N ASN A 428 33.36 37.60 14.07
CA ASN A 428 32.85 36.56 13.19
C ASN A 428 32.67 35.21 13.92
N LEU A 429 33.62 34.85 14.79
CA LEU A 429 33.50 33.65 15.64
C LEU A 429 32.33 33.76 16.62
N SER A 430 32.13 34.93 17.23
CA SER A 430 30.98 35.18 18.12
C SER A 430 29.65 35.05 17.39
N GLU A 431 29.55 35.59 16.17
CA GLU A 431 28.36 35.48 15.33
C GLU A 431 28.08 34.02 14.94
N ILE A 432 29.11 33.26 14.53
CA ILE A 432 28.99 31.83 14.22
C ILE A 432 28.54 31.04 15.45
N VAL A 433 29.14 31.27 16.63
CA VAL A 433 28.74 30.58 17.87
C VAL A 433 27.28 30.88 18.22
N GLN A 434 26.83 32.13 18.07
CA GLN A 434 25.42 32.49 18.29
C GLN A 434 24.49 31.79 17.30
N GLN A 435 24.84 31.74 16.02
CA GLN A 435 24.07 31.02 15.00
C GLN A 435 24.00 29.51 15.30
N VAL A 436 25.12 28.91 15.71
CA VAL A 436 25.17 27.48 16.09
C VAL A 436 24.34 27.21 17.35
N ARG A 437 24.36 28.11 18.35
CA ARG A 437 23.51 27.99 19.55
C ARG A 437 22.03 28.01 19.20
N GLU A 438 21.61 28.94 18.34
CA GLU A 438 20.22 29.06 17.92
C GLU A 438 19.79 27.84 17.07
N ALA A 439 20.63 27.43 16.11
CA ALA A 439 20.37 26.24 15.30
C ALA A 439 20.27 24.97 16.16
N ALA A 440 21.18 24.78 17.13
CA ALA A 440 21.13 23.65 18.05
C ALA A 440 19.85 23.64 18.90
N ARG A 441 19.39 24.82 19.36
CA ARG A 441 18.14 24.96 20.10
C ARG A 441 16.92 24.63 19.24
N GLN A 442 16.90 25.09 18.00
CA GLN A 442 15.82 24.79 17.04
C GLN A 442 15.78 23.31 16.69
N VAL A 443 16.94 22.68 16.44
CA VAL A 443 17.04 21.23 16.19
C VAL A 443 16.56 20.43 17.40
N ASN A 444 16.98 20.80 18.62
CA ASN A 444 16.53 20.13 19.83
C ASN A 444 15.01 20.21 20.00
N LYS A 445 14.43 21.41 19.85
CA LYS A 445 12.98 21.62 19.92
C LYS A 445 12.23 20.78 18.87
N GLY A 446 12.64 20.87 17.61
CA GLY A 446 11.99 20.13 16.51
C GLY A 446 12.15 18.62 16.65
N ALA A 447 13.29 18.14 17.13
CA ALA A 447 13.52 16.72 17.38
C ALA A 447 12.65 16.18 18.52
N ALA A 448 12.48 16.94 19.61
CA ALA A 448 11.60 16.57 20.72
C ALA A 448 10.11 16.57 20.33
N GLU A 449 9.67 17.55 19.52
CA GLU A 449 8.31 17.60 18.98
C GLU A 449 8.04 16.41 18.05
N ASN A 450 8.97 16.10 17.14
CA ASN A 450 8.87 14.95 16.24
C ASN A 450 8.94 13.61 16.99
N GLU A 451 9.70 13.53 18.10
CA GLU A 451 9.77 12.31 18.93
C GLU A 451 8.40 12.02 19.53
N SER A 452 7.76 13.06 20.09
CA SER A 452 6.40 12.94 20.62
C SER A 452 5.40 12.53 19.53
N PHE A 453 5.52 13.11 18.34
CA PHE A 453 4.68 12.74 17.20
C PHE A 453 4.87 11.27 16.79
N ALA A 454 6.12 10.81 16.68
CA ALA A 454 6.45 9.44 16.32
C ALA A 454 5.92 8.43 17.35
N ARG A 455 5.98 8.75 18.66
CA ARG A 455 5.38 7.92 19.71
C ARG A 455 3.86 7.83 19.59
N SER A 456 3.19 8.96 19.34
CA SER A 456 1.73 8.98 19.12
C SER A 456 1.34 8.17 17.88
N LEU A 457 2.06 8.35 16.76
CA LEU A 457 1.86 7.60 15.53
C LEU A 457 2.00 6.09 15.77
N SER A 458 3.01 5.68 16.56
CA SER A 458 3.20 4.27 16.92
C SER A 458 2.02 3.70 17.72
N SER A 459 1.48 4.49 18.66
CA SER A 459 0.32 4.10 19.47
C SER A 459 -0.96 4.04 18.65
N ASP A 460 -1.18 4.99 17.75
CA ASP A 460 -2.37 5.02 16.88
C ASP A 460 -2.34 3.86 15.88
N ALA A 461 -1.17 3.53 15.34
CA ALA A 461 -1.00 2.40 14.44
C ALA A 461 -1.26 1.05 15.13
N LEU A 462 -0.86 0.88 16.41
CA LEU A 462 -1.22 -0.31 17.19
C LEU A 462 -2.73 -0.40 17.44
N ARG A 463 -3.37 0.72 17.80
CA ARG A 463 -4.81 0.77 17.99
C ARG A 463 -5.55 0.44 16.69
N GLN A 464 -5.07 0.92 15.55
CA GLN A 464 -5.61 0.57 14.23
C GLN A 464 -5.49 -0.93 13.95
N ALA A 465 -4.37 -1.57 14.30
CA ALA A 465 -4.21 -3.02 14.17
C ALA A 465 -5.22 -3.79 15.05
N GLU A 466 -5.44 -3.36 16.29
CA GLU A 466 -6.45 -3.97 17.17
C GLU A 466 -7.89 -3.80 16.62
N GLU A 467 -8.23 -2.61 16.12
CA GLU A 467 -9.53 -2.34 15.49
C GLU A 467 -9.74 -3.19 14.22
N LEU A 468 -8.68 -3.43 13.44
CA LEU A 468 -8.71 -4.31 12.26
C LEU A 468 -8.92 -5.77 12.64
N ALA A 469 -8.28 -6.27 13.70
CA ALA A 469 -8.48 -7.64 14.18
C ALA A 469 -9.95 -7.89 14.59
N VAL A 470 -10.57 -6.92 15.28
CA VAL A 470 -12.02 -6.98 15.61
C VAL A 470 -12.87 -6.95 14.34
N THR A 471 -12.49 -6.16 13.35
CA THR A 471 -13.26 -6.07 12.10
C THR A 471 -13.14 -7.35 11.28
N LEU A 472 -11.97 -7.99 11.26
CA LEU A 472 -11.76 -9.29 10.63
C LEU A 472 -12.66 -10.36 11.26
N GLN A 473 -12.83 -10.35 12.59
CA GLN A 473 -13.79 -11.22 13.27
C GLN A 473 -15.23 -10.98 12.80
N ASN A 474 -15.63 -9.72 12.58
CA ASN A 474 -16.96 -9.40 12.05
C ASN A 474 -17.14 -9.91 10.62
N VAL A 475 -16.10 -9.85 9.78
CA VAL A 475 -16.13 -10.40 8.43
C VAL A 475 -16.26 -11.93 8.48
N GLN A 476 -15.58 -12.61 9.41
CA GLN A 476 -15.76 -14.05 9.60
C GLN A 476 -17.20 -14.41 9.99
N MET A 477 -17.79 -13.69 10.95
CA MET A 477 -19.20 -13.88 11.32
C MET A 477 -20.16 -13.60 10.15
N MET A 478 -19.81 -12.66 9.27
CA MET A 478 -20.56 -12.37 8.05
C MET A 478 -20.49 -13.55 7.08
N THR A 479 -19.32 -14.14 6.86
CA THR A 479 -19.13 -15.35 6.03
C THR A 479 -19.99 -16.52 6.54
N GLU A 480 -19.97 -16.79 7.85
CA GLU A 480 -20.84 -17.80 8.46
C GLU A 480 -22.33 -17.51 8.24
N SER A 481 -22.72 -16.23 8.30
CA SER A 481 -24.10 -15.83 8.05
C SER A 481 -24.50 -16.02 6.59
N ILE A 482 -23.60 -15.75 5.64
CA ILE A 482 -23.82 -15.98 4.21
C ILE A 482 -24.01 -17.48 3.96
N GLN A 483 -23.22 -18.33 4.60
CA GLN A 483 -23.35 -19.79 4.50
C GLN A 483 -24.72 -20.27 5.00
N ARG A 484 -25.19 -19.76 6.13
CA ARG A 484 -26.55 -20.08 6.64
C ARG A 484 -27.66 -19.61 5.70
N VAL A 485 -27.47 -18.48 5.01
CA VAL A 485 -28.42 -18.01 3.99
C VAL A 485 -28.44 -18.95 2.78
N ALA A 486 -27.27 -19.42 2.33
CA ALA A 486 -27.17 -20.39 1.24
C ALA A 486 -27.85 -21.72 1.59
N GLU A 487 -27.67 -22.22 2.82
CA GLU A 487 -28.37 -23.41 3.31
C GLU A 487 -29.89 -23.21 3.36
N SER A 488 -30.34 -22.08 3.92
CA SER A 488 -31.77 -21.73 3.97
C SER A 488 -32.39 -21.61 2.57
N ALA A 489 -31.62 -21.14 1.58
CA ALA A 489 -32.04 -21.07 0.20
C ALA A 489 -32.21 -22.48 -0.40
N ARG A 490 -31.30 -23.42 -0.14
CA ARG A 490 -31.42 -24.83 -0.57
C ARG A 490 -32.65 -25.50 0.06
N ASP A 491 -32.93 -25.25 1.33
CA ASP A 491 -34.13 -25.78 1.98
C ASP A 491 -35.40 -25.22 1.33
N ALA A 492 -35.42 -23.91 1.03
CA ALA A 492 -36.52 -23.28 0.31
C ALA A 492 -36.72 -23.88 -1.10
N GLU A 493 -35.63 -24.22 -1.81
CA GLU A 493 -35.66 -24.92 -3.10
C GLU A 493 -36.40 -26.27 -2.98
N GLN A 494 -36.04 -27.07 -1.97
CA GLN A 494 -36.61 -28.39 -1.76
C GLN A 494 -38.11 -28.29 -1.44
N VAL A 495 -38.49 -27.35 -0.59
CA VAL A 495 -39.90 -27.09 -0.25
C VAL A 495 -40.68 -26.62 -1.47
N ALA A 496 -40.11 -25.73 -2.30
CA ALA A 496 -40.75 -25.26 -3.53
C ALA A 496 -40.94 -26.40 -4.55
N LYS A 497 -39.95 -27.26 -4.74
CA LYS A 497 -40.06 -28.45 -5.60
C LYS A 497 -41.12 -29.44 -5.11
N LEU A 498 -41.21 -29.64 -3.79
CA LEU A 498 -42.26 -30.48 -3.20
C LEU A 498 -43.66 -29.88 -3.39
N ALA A 499 -43.79 -28.56 -3.21
CA ALA A 499 -45.04 -27.83 -3.45
C ALA A 499 -45.47 -27.93 -4.92
N TYR A 500 -44.54 -27.72 -5.86
CA TYR A 500 -44.77 -27.92 -7.29
C TYR A 500 -45.29 -29.32 -7.60
N LYS A 501 -44.60 -30.36 -7.13
CA LYS A 501 -44.98 -31.76 -7.38
C LYS A 501 -46.35 -32.08 -6.79
N THR A 502 -46.64 -31.57 -5.60
CA THR A 502 -47.93 -31.79 -4.92
C THR A 502 -49.07 -31.07 -5.64
N ALA A 503 -48.86 -29.82 -6.04
CA ALA A 503 -49.83 -29.04 -6.80
C ALA A 503 -50.11 -29.65 -8.18
N HIS A 504 -49.06 -30.13 -8.87
CA HIS A 504 -49.20 -30.83 -10.15
C HIS A 504 -50.04 -32.11 -10.02
N ARG A 505 -49.74 -32.98 -9.04
CA ARG A 505 -50.55 -34.17 -8.75
C ARG A 505 -51.99 -33.83 -8.36
N GLY A 506 -52.17 -32.77 -7.57
CA GLY A 506 -53.50 -32.26 -7.23
C GLY A 506 -54.27 -31.81 -8.47
N ASN A 507 -53.61 -31.11 -9.39
CA ASN A 507 -54.23 -30.62 -10.61
C ASN A 507 -54.68 -31.79 -11.51
N GLU A 508 -53.83 -32.81 -11.67
CA GLU A 508 -54.18 -34.04 -12.41
C GLU A 508 -55.40 -34.76 -11.81
N ALA A 509 -55.48 -34.86 -10.48
CA ALA A 509 -56.63 -35.44 -9.79
C ALA A 509 -57.92 -34.63 -10.01
N VAL A 510 -57.82 -33.29 -10.01
CA VAL A 510 -58.95 -32.39 -10.31
C VAL A 510 -59.38 -32.52 -11.77
N GLN A 511 -58.44 -32.60 -12.73
CA GLN A 511 -58.75 -32.83 -14.14
C GLN A 511 -59.47 -34.16 -14.37
N THR A 512 -59.00 -35.23 -13.71
CA THR A 512 -59.66 -36.54 -13.71
C THR A 512 -61.08 -36.45 -13.14
N THR A 513 -61.26 -35.68 -12.07
CA THR A 513 -62.57 -35.44 -11.45
C THR A 513 -63.50 -34.66 -12.39
N LEU A 514 -63.00 -33.62 -13.08
CA LEU A 514 -63.75 -32.86 -14.08
C LEU A 514 -64.23 -33.75 -15.22
N ALA A 515 -63.38 -34.63 -15.74
CA ALA A 515 -63.78 -35.62 -16.76
C ALA A 515 -64.90 -36.55 -16.24
N GLY A 516 -64.82 -36.98 -14.98
CA GLY A 516 -65.88 -37.73 -14.31
C GLY A 516 -67.21 -36.97 -14.22
N ILE A 517 -67.17 -35.68 -13.84
CA ILE A 517 -68.35 -34.81 -13.76
C ILE A 517 -68.99 -34.61 -15.12
N VAL A 518 -68.19 -34.47 -16.20
CA VAL A 518 -68.71 -34.39 -17.58
C VAL A 518 -69.48 -35.66 -17.96
N ASN A 519 -68.98 -36.83 -17.57
CA ASN A 519 -69.70 -38.10 -17.79
C ASN A 519 -71.01 -38.17 -17.00
N ILE A 520 -70.99 -37.75 -15.72
CA ILE A 520 -72.20 -37.66 -14.89
C ILE A 520 -73.24 -36.74 -15.54
N ARG A 521 -72.82 -35.56 -16.00
CA ARG A 521 -73.69 -34.61 -16.71
C ARG A 521 -74.39 -35.28 -17.89
N LYS A 522 -73.64 -36.01 -18.73
CA LYS A 522 -74.20 -36.74 -19.87
C LYS A 522 -75.22 -37.78 -19.44
N THR A 523 -74.94 -38.55 -18.38
CA THR A 523 -75.88 -39.54 -17.83
C THR A 523 -77.15 -38.89 -17.29
N VAL A 524 -77.05 -37.74 -16.61
CA VAL A 524 -78.21 -36.98 -16.12
C VAL A 524 -79.04 -36.47 -17.31
N GLU A 525 -78.42 -35.86 -18.33
CA GLU A 525 -79.12 -35.39 -19.54
C GLU A 525 -79.85 -36.53 -20.28
N GLU A 526 -79.23 -37.70 -20.42
CA GLU A 526 -79.86 -38.88 -21.00
C GLU A 526 -81.03 -39.40 -20.17
N SER A 527 -80.90 -39.36 -18.83
CA SER A 527 -81.94 -39.79 -17.89
C SER A 527 -83.14 -38.84 -17.94
N THR A 528 -82.91 -37.53 -17.96
CA THR A 528 -83.94 -36.50 -18.17
C THR A 528 -84.72 -36.74 -19.46
N ARG A 529 -84.05 -37.08 -20.57
CA ARG A 529 -84.74 -37.43 -21.83
C ARG A 529 -85.61 -38.68 -21.71
N LYS A 530 -85.15 -39.71 -20.98
CA LYS A 530 -85.92 -40.95 -20.75
C LYS A 530 -87.15 -40.69 -19.88
N VAL A 531 -87.00 -39.92 -18.81
CA VAL A 531 -88.09 -39.53 -17.89
C VAL A 531 -89.14 -38.71 -18.63
N LYS A 532 -88.73 -37.74 -19.46
CA LYS A 532 -89.65 -36.97 -20.29
C LYS A 532 -90.48 -37.86 -21.22
N ARG A 533 -89.86 -38.81 -21.92
CA ARG A 533 -90.56 -39.78 -22.78
C ARG A 533 -91.53 -40.66 -21.98
N LEU A 534 -91.17 -41.05 -20.76
CA LEU A 534 -92.07 -41.82 -19.88
C LEU A 534 -93.29 -41.00 -19.46
N GLY A 535 -93.10 -39.70 -19.21
CA GLY A 535 -94.19 -38.75 -18.92
C GLY A 535 -95.15 -38.61 -20.10
N GLU A 536 -94.63 -38.45 -21.31
CA GLU A 536 -95.41 -38.40 -22.56
C GLU A 536 -96.21 -39.70 -22.78
N ALA A 537 -95.55 -40.86 -22.65
CA ALA A 537 -96.20 -42.17 -22.77
C ALA A 537 -97.31 -42.37 -21.71
N SER A 538 -97.07 -41.94 -20.47
CA SER A 538 -98.08 -42.03 -19.39
C SER A 538 -99.29 -41.13 -19.64
N GLN A 539 -99.10 -39.97 -20.28
CA GLN A 539 -100.22 -39.12 -20.73
C GLN A 539 -101.03 -39.79 -21.85
N GLU A 540 -100.36 -40.46 -22.79
CA GLU A 540 -101.03 -41.21 -23.85
C GLU A 540 -101.86 -42.37 -23.30
N ILE A 541 -101.31 -43.14 -22.36
CA ILE A 541 -102.05 -44.20 -21.65
C ILE A 541 -103.27 -43.63 -20.92
N SER A 542 -103.13 -42.49 -20.24
CA SER A 542 -104.26 -41.84 -19.55
C SER A 542 -105.42 -41.51 -20.51
N LYS A 543 -105.11 -41.00 -21.71
CA LYS A 543 -106.12 -40.74 -22.76
C LYS A 543 -106.83 -42.03 -23.20
N ILE A 544 -106.07 -43.11 -23.40
CA ILE A 544 -106.62 -44.42 -23.80
C ILE A 544 -107.52 -44.99 -22.69
N VAL A 545 -107.08 -44.94 -21.44
CA VAL A 545 -107.85 -45.43 -20.29
C VAL A 545 -109.15 -44.64 -20.11
N GLY A 546 -109.10 -43.31 -20.28
CA GLY A 546 -110.29 -42.46 -20.29
C GLY A 546 -111.28 -42.82 -21.40
N LEU A 547 -110.78 -43.13 -22.60
CA LEU A 547 -111.60 -43.63 -23.71
C LEU A 547 -112.25 -44.98 -23.38
N ILE A 548 -111.49 -45.93 -22.81
CA ILE A 548 -112.01 -47.25 -22.42
C ILE A 548 -113.08 -47.11 -21.36
N SER A 549 -112.86 -46.26 -20.34
CA SER A 549 -113.86 -45.93 -19.32
C SER A 549 -115.15 -45.36 -19.95
N GLY A 550 -115.00 -44.45 -20.92
CA GLY A 550 -116.12 -43.93 -21.72
C GLY A 550 -116.87 -45.00 -22.52
N VAL A 551 -116.14 -45.92 -23.17
CA VAL A 551 -116.73 -47.05 -23.91
C VAL A 551 -117.45 -47.99 -22.95
N ALA A 552 -116.85 -48.35 -21.82
CA ALA A 552 -117.45 -49.21 -20.80
C ALA A 552 -118.74 -48.59 -20.25
N SER A 553 -118.74 -47.29 -19.94
CA SER A 553 -119.95 -46.58 -19.50
C SER A 553 -121.05 -46.54 -20.57
N ARG A 554 -120.69 -46.41 -21.84
CA ARG A 554 -121.64 -46.42 -22.97
C ARG A 554 -122.20 -47.82 -23.23
N THR A 555 -121.37 -48.85 -23.11
CA THR A 555 -121.78 -50.26 -23.17
C THR A 555 -122.71 -50.62 -22.01
N ASN A 556 -122.43 -50.14 -20.79
CA ASN A 556 -123.30 -50.32 -19.64
C ASN A 556 -124.70 -49.70 -19.88
N TYR A 557 -124.73 -48.48 -20.42
CA TYR A 557 -125.97 -47.80 -20.80
C TYR A 557 -126.75 -48.54 -21.89
N LEU A 558 -126.07 -49.03 -22.93
CA LEU A 558 -126.68 -49.84 -23.99
C LEU A 558 -127.23 -51.16 -23.45
N ALA A 559 -126.50 -51.82 -22.55
CA ALA A 559 -126.90 -53.06 -21.91
C ALA A 559 -128.15 -52.89 -21.02
N ILE A 560 -128.24 -51.79 -20.26
CA ILE A 560 -129.46 -51.44 -19.50
C ILE A 560 -130.66 -51.24 -20.44
N ASN A 561 -130.48 -50.52 -21.55
CA ASN A 561 -131.55 -50.31 -22.52
C ASN A 561 -131.97 -51.62 -23.21
N ALA A 562 -131.01 -52.50 -23.51
CA ALA A 562 -131.28 -53.83 -24.08
C ALA A 562 -132.01 -54.74 -23.08
N SER A 563 -131.61 -54.75 -21.81
CA SER A 563 -132.27 -55.50 -20.73
C SER A 563 -133.71 -55.01 -20.51
N LEU A 564 -133.94 -53.69 -20.53
CA LEU A 564 -135.28 -53.10 -20.47
C LEU A 564 -136.15 -53.48 -21.68
N ALA A 565 -135.59 -53.46 -22.89
CA ALA A 565 -136.29 -53.87 -24.10
C ALA A 565 -136.63 -55.37 -24.10
N ALA A 566 -135.71 -56.21 -23.61
CA ALA A 566 -135.92 -57.65 -23.43
C ALA A 566 -137.00 -57.94 -22.37
N ALA A 567 -137.02 -57.20 -21.26
CA ALA A 567 -138.08 -57.28 -20.26
C ALA A 567 -139.46 -56.87 -20.81
N LYS A 568 -139.51 -55.87 -21.71
CA LYS A 568 -140.75 -55.47 -22.42
C LYS A 568 -141.28 -56.54 -23.37
N ALA A 569 -140.43 -57.43 -23.89
CA ALA A 569 -140.81 -58.50 -24.82
C ALA A 569 -141.39 -59.75 -24.13
N GLY A 570 -141.46 -59.78 -22.79
CA GLY A 570 -142.05 -60.88 -22.03
C GLY A 570 -141.27 -62.20 -22.16
N ASP A 571 -141.96 -63.33 -22.30
CA ASP A 571 -141.33 -64.67 -22.33
C ASP A 571 -140.37 -64.88 -23.52
N ALA A 572 -140.58 -64.18 -24.65
CA ALA A 572 -139.69 -64.24 -25.82
C ALA A 572 -138.35 -63.53 -25.61
N GLY A 573 -138.25 -62.64 -24.61
CA GLY A 573 -137.06 -61.82 -24.33
C GLY A 573 -136.16 -62.34 -23.21
N LYS A 574 -136.53 -63.42 -22.51
CA LYS A 574 -135.81 -63.90 -21.31
C LYS A 574 -134.33 -64.21 -21.57
N GLU A 575 -134.01 -64.88 -22.67
CA GLU A 575 -132.61 -65.21 -23.03
C GLU A 575 -131.81 -63.93 -23.39
N PHE A 576 -132.44 -62.96 -24.07
CA PHE A 576 -131.82 -61.67 -24.38
C PHE A 576 -131.62 -60.79 -23.14
N ALA A 577 -132.53 -60.85 -22.16
CA ALA A 577 -132.39 -60.13 -20.89
C ALA A 577 -131.19 -60.65 -20.09
N LEU A 578 -130.97 -61.98 -20.06
CA LEU A 578 -129.81 -62.59 -19.42
C LEU A 578 -128.49 -62.14 -20.07
N ILE A 579 -128.41 -62.16 -21.40
CA ILE A 579 -127.23 -61.69 -22.15
C ILE A 579 -126.97 -60.21 -21.89
N ALA A 580 -128.03 -59.38 -21.87
CA ALA A 580 -127.89 -57.96 -21.59
C ALA A 580 -127.38 -57.69 -20.16
N ASP A 581 -127.83 -58.44 -19.16
CA ASP A 581 -127.31 -58.32 -17.79
C ASP A 581 -125.84 -58.79 -17.66
N GLU A 582 -125.43 -59.82 -18.40
CA GLU A 582 -124.03 -60.26 -18.44
C GLU A 582 -123.12 -59.20 -19.08
N ILE A 583 -123.56 -58.58 -20.19
CA ILE A 583 -122.86 -57.44 -20.82
C ILE A 583 -122.78 -56.25 -19.86
N ARG A 584 -123.86 -55.98 -19.11
CA ARG A 584 -123.90 -54.91 -18.09
C ARG A 584 -122.86 -55.15 -17.00
N GLN A 585 -122.79 -56.36 -16.44
CA GLN A 585 -121.76 -56.71 -15.45
C GLN A 585 -120.34 -56.62 -16.01
N LEU A 586 -120.11 -57.06 -17.25
CA LEU A 586 -118.81 -56.93 -17.91
C LEU A 586 -118.41 -55.46 -18.06
N ALA A 587 -119.37 -54.61 -18.47
CA ALA A 587 -119.16 -53.18 -18.64
C ALA A 587 -118.88 -52.47 -17.29
N ASP A 588 -119.61 -52.82 -16.22
CA ASP A 588 -119.34 -52.30 -14.87
C ASP A 588 -117.95 -52.74 -14.37
N ARG A 589 -117.54 -54.00 -14.59
CA ARG A 589 -116.19 -54.48 -14.24
C ARG A 589 -115.12 -53.75 -15.06
N ALA A 590 -115.33 -53.58 -16.36
CA ALA A 590 -114.41 -52.85 -17.23
C ALA A 590 -114.25 -51.39 -16.80
N ALA A 591 -115.36 -50.70 -16.47
CA ALA A 591 -115.32 -49.33 -15.97
C ALA A 591 -114.56 -49.23 -14.63
N LYS A 592 -114.80 -50.17 -13.70
CA LYS A 592 -114.10 -50.20 -12.41
C LYS A 592 -112.59 -50.44 -12.60
N SER A 593 -112.21 -51.42 -13.42
CA SER A 593 -110.79 -51.70 -13.71
C SER A 593 -110.13 -50.54 -14.47
N SER A 594 -110.81 -49.87 -15.40
CA SER A 594 -110.28 -48.66 -16.04
C SER A 594 -110.04 -47.54 -15.03
N LYS A 595 -110.90 -47.37 -14.03
CA LYS A 595 -110.71 -46.37 -12.97
C LYS A 595 -109.53 -46.70 -12.05
N GLU A 596 -109.31 -47.97 -11.74
CA GLU A 596 -108.12 -48.43 -11.00
C GLU A 596 -106.83 -48.17 -11.81
N ILE A 597 -106.83 -48.46 -13.12
CA ILE A 597 -105.69 -48.16 -14.01
C ILE A 597 -105.47 -46.64 -14.10
N GLU A 598 -106.53 -45.84 -14.20
CA GLU A 598 -106.44 -44.37 -14.23
C GLU A 598 -105.72 -43.83 -12.98
N GLN A 599 -106.06 -44.35 -11.79
CA GLN A 599 -105.36 -44.00 -10.54
C GLN A 599 -103.87 -44.36 -10.57
N ILE A 600 -103.52 -45.56 -11.06
CA ILE A 600 -102.12 -45.97 -11.20
C ILE A 600 -101.37 -45.06 -12.17
N VAL A 601 -101.99 -44.70 -13.30
CA VAL A 601 -101.37 -43.80 -14.30
C VAL A 601 -101.19 -42.39 -13.74
N LEU A 602 -102.15 -41.86 -12.97
CA LEU A 602 -102.00 -40.59 -12.27
C LEU A 602 -100.84 -40.61 -11.28
N GLN A 603 -100.67 -41.72 -10.54
CA GLN A 603 -99.53 -41.89 -9.65
C GLN A 603 -98.21 -41.93 -10.42
N ILE A 604 -98.12 -42.68 -11.52
CA ILE A 604 -96.93 -42.71 -12.39
C ILE A 604 -96.60 -41.31 -12.92
N GLN A 605 -97.59 -40.53 -13.37
CA GLN A 605 -97.39 -39.17 -13.84
C GLN A 605 -96.85 -38.25 -12.73
N SER A 606 -97.41 -38.35 -11.52
CA SER A 606 -96.94 -37.59 -10.35
C SER A 606 -95.49 -37.93 -10.01
N GLU A 607 -95.15 -39.22 -9.91
CA GLU A 607 -93.78 -39.67 -9.64
C GLU A 607 -92.82 -39.26 -10.75
N THR A 608 -93.23 -39.33 -12.02
CA THR A 608 -92.41 -38.91 -13.16
C THR A 608 -92.09 -37.41 -13.09
N ASN A 609 -93.07 -36.57 -12.72
CA ASN A 609 -92.84 -35.14 -12.49
C ASN A 609 -91.89 -34.87 -11.31
N ASN A 610 -92.00 -35.64 -10.21
CA ASN A 610 -91.08 -35.53 -9.09
C ASN A 610 -89.64 -35.91 -9.49
N VAL A 611 -89.48 -36.98 -10.28
CA VAL A 611 -88.18 -37.37 -10.82
C VAL A 611 -87.63 -36.30 -11.76
N GLN A 612 -88.47 -35.70 -12.62
CA GLN A 612 -88.07 -34.60 -13.50
C GLN A 612 -87.50 -33.41 -12.71
N LEU A 613 -88.22 -32.94 -11.67
CA LEU A 613 -87.75 -31.87 -10.78
C LEU A 613 -86.43 -32.21 -10.09
N THR A 614 -86.24 -33.49 -9.72
CA THR A 614 -85.00 -33.96 -9.09
C THR A 614 -83.85 -33.98 -10.10
N MET A 615 -84.09 -34.35 -11.35
CA MET A 615 -83.10 -34.32 -12.42
C MET A 615 -82.69 -32.89 -12.80
N ASP A 616 -83.64 -31.95 -12.81
CA ASP A 616 -83.34 -30.53 -13.04
C ASP A 616 -82.42 -29.98 -11.94
N LYS A 617 -82.72 -30.28 -10.66
CA LYS A 617 -81.81 -29.96 -9.53
C LYS A 617 -80.46 -30.65 -9.64
N GLY A 618 -80.44 -31.92 -10.04
CA GLY A 618 -79.18 -32.67 -10.24
C GLY A 618 -78.30 -32.03 -11.33
N THR A 619 -78.91 -31.49 -12.38
CA THR A 619 -78.21 -30.76 -13.44
C THR A 619 -77.56 -29.47 -12.89
N GLU A 620 -78.29 -28.70 -12.09
CA GLU A 620 -77.77 -27.49 -11.44
C GLU A 620 -76.60 -27.82 -10.50
N GLN A 621 -76.71 -28.89 -9.69
CA GLN A 621 -75.65 -29.34 -8.78
C GLN A 621 -74.38 -29.77 -9.53
N VAL A 622 -74.53 -30.44 -10.68
CA VAL A 622 -73.39 -30.84 -11.53
C VAL A 622 -72.69 -29.62 -12.11
N ILE A 623 -73.44 -28.59 -12.55
CA ILE A 623 -72.86 -27.33 -13.05
C ILE A 623 -72.10 -26.60 -11.94
N ASP A 624 -72.67 -26.48 -10.74
CA ASP A 624 -71.96 -25.85 -9.62
C ASP A 624 -70.72 -26.64 -9.19
N GLY A 625 -70.79 -27.97 -9.21
CA GLY A 625 -69.65 -28.86 -8.95
C GLY A 625 -68.51 -28.68 -9.96
N MET A 626 -68.85 -28.59 -11.25
CA MET A 626 -67.89 -28.32 -12.33
C MET A 626 -67.19 -26.97 -12.12
N ARG A 627 -67.96 -25.91 -11.87
CA ARG A 627 -67.41 -24.55 -11.62
C ARG A 627 -66.45 -24.53 -10.43
N ARG A 628 -66.76 -25.25 -9.34
CA ARG A 628 -65.88 -25.33 -8.15
C ARG A 628 -64.60 -26.11 -8.43
N ALA A 629 -64.69 -27.20 -9.19
CA ALA A 629 -63.54 -27.99 -9.59
C ALA A 629 -62.61 -27.19 -10.53
N GLU A 630 -63.16 -26.42 -11.47
CA GLU A 630 -62.39 -25.50 -12.32
C GLU A 630 -61.66 -24.43 -11.49
N GLN A 631 -62.34 -23.85 -10.48
CA GLN A 631 -61.71 -22.90 -9.56
C GLN A 631 -60.55 -23.53 -8.77
N ALA A 632 -60.70 -24.79 -8.33
CA ALA A 632 -59.64 -25.51 -7.65
C ALA A 632 -58.46 -25.83 -8.59
N ALA A 633 -58.73 -26.20 -9.85
CA ALA A 633 -57.69 -26.40 -10.85
C ALA A 633 -56.88 -25.13 -11.08
N GLN A 634 -57.54 -23.98 -11.24
CA GLN A 634 -56.85 -22.69 -11.40
C GLN A 634 -55.96 -22.36 -10.20
N ALA A 635 -56.47 -22.53 -8.97
CA ALA A 635 -55.67 -22.27 -7.77
C ALA A 635 -54.41 -23.17 -7.69
N LEU A 636 -54.51 -24.42 -8.16
CA LEU A 636 -53.36 -25.33 -8.25
C LEU A 636 -52.37 -24.89 -9.32
N THR A 637 -52.84 -24.41 -10.47
CA THR A 637 -51.99 -23.78 -11.49
C THR A 637 -51.26 -22.56 -10.94
N ASP A 638 -51.93 -21.71 -10.17
CA ASP A 638 -51.29 -20.54 -9.55
C ASP A 638 -50.17 -20.96 -8.58
N ILE A 639 -50.38 -22.04 -7.80
CA ILE A 639 -49.33 -22.60 -6.91
C ILE A 639 -48.14 -23.13 -7.72
N ILE A 640 -48.38 -23.78 -8.86
CA ILE A 640 -47.33 -24.26 -9.75
C ILE A 640 -46.46 -23.08 -10.21
N THR A 641 -47.08 -22.02 -10.73
CA THR A 641 -46.37 -20.82 -11.20
C THR A 641 -45.60 -20.12 -10.08
N VAL A 642 -46.18 -19.98 -8.89
CA VAL A 642 -45.48 -19.38 -7.75
C VAL A 642 -44.29 -20.26 -7.31
N SER A 643 -44.41 -21.58 -7.36
CA SER A 643 -43.32 -22.49 -7.01
C SER A 643 -42.14 -22.37 -7.99
N GLU A 644 -42.42 -22.20 -9.30
CA GLU A 644 -41.39 -21.93 -10.31
C GLU A 644 -40.71 -20.57 -10.12
N GLN A 645 -41.47 -19.54 -9.70
CA GLN A 645 -40.88 -18.24 -9.35
C GLN A 645 -39.96 -18.34 -8.13
N ILE A 646 -40.34 -19.14 -7.13
CA ILE A 646 -39.49 -19.39 -5.95
C ILE A 646 -38.20 -20.10 -6.37
N ASP A 647 -38.23 -21.09 -7.27
CA ASP A 647 -37.03 -21.77 -7.79
C ASP A 647 -36.04 -20.75 -8.41
N ASN A 648 -36.54 -19.84 -9.25
CA ASN A 648 -35.72 -18.79 -9.85
C ASN A 648 -35.13 -17.82 -8.82
N LEU A 649 -35.94 -17.41 -7.83
CA LEU A 649 -35.47 -16.53 -6.74
C LEU A 649 -34.38 -17.20 -5.90
N VAL A 650 -34.56 -18.47 -5.56
CA VAL A 650 -33.59 -19.26 -4.79
C VAL A 650 -32.28 -19.40 -5.56
N ARG A 651 -32.33 -19.60 -6.88
CA ARG A 651 -31.14 -19.64 -7.74
C ARG A 651 -30.37 -18.32 -7.69
N SER A 652 -31.07 -17.19 -7.82
CA SER A 652 -30.47 -15.86 -7.69
C SER A 652 -29.85 -15.65 -6.32
N ILE A 653 -30.52 -16.04 -5.23
CA ILE A 653 -29.97 -15.95 -3.87
C ILE A 653 -28.69 -16.78 -3.76
N THR A 654 -28.68 -17.99 -4.33
CA THR A 654 -27.50 -18.87 -4.33
C THR A 654 -26.32 -18.20 -5.05
N GLU A 655 -26.54 -17.65 -6.23
CA GLU A 655 -25.52 -16.90 -6.98
C GLU A 655 -25.01 -15.68 -6.19
N ASP A 656 -25.92 -14.93 -5.55
CA ASP A 656 -25.57 -13.77 -4.73
C ASP A 656 -24.72 -14.18 -3.50
N THR A 657 -25.06 -15.29 -2.84
CA THR A 657 -24.30 -15.80 -1.69
C THR A 657 -22.89 -16.22 -2.08
N ILE A 658 -22.70 -16.81 -3.26
CA ILE A 658 -21.36 -17.16 -3.78
C ILE A 658 -20.53 -15.88 -3.97
N ARG A 659 -21.09 -14.87 -4.64
CA ARG A 659 -20.39 -13.58 -4.84
C ARG A 659 -20.10 -12.84 -3.53
N GLN A 660 -21.03 -12.88 -2.56
CA GLN A 660 -20.80 -12.30 -1.24
C GLN A 660 -19.69 -13.03 -0.47
N THR A 661 -19.59 -14.35 -0.60
CA THR A 661 -18.52 -15.13 0.03
C THR A 661 -17.16 -14.75 -0.54
N GLU A 662 -17.04 -14.69 -1.87
CA GLU A 662 -15.82 -14.23 -2.55
C GLU A 662 -15.43 -12.81 -2.13
N THR A 663 -16.40 -11.90 -2.11
CA THR A 663 -16.18 -10.51 -1.64
C THR A 663 -15.70 -10.48 -0.20
N SER A 664 -16.26 -11.31 0.68
CA SER A 664 -15.87 -11.39 2.10
C SER A 664 -14.43 -11.91 2.26
N ARG A 665 -13.98 -12.86 1.43
CA ARG A 665 -12.58 -13.30 1.40
C ARG A 665 -11.65 -12.17 0.96
N THR A 666 -12.01 -11.43 -0.10
CA THR A 666 -11.24 -10.28 -0.57
C THR A 666 -11.14 -9.19 0.50
N VAL A 667 -12.24 -8.85 1.18
CA VAL A 667 -12.24 -7.89 2.29
C VAL A 667 -11.35 -8.37 3.44
N SER A 668 -11.42 -9.65 3.79
CA SER A 668 -10.56 -10.24 4.83
C SER A 668 -9.08 -10.10 4.49
N HIS A 669 -8.69 -10.42 3.26
CA HIS A 669 -7.31 -10.30 2.79
C HIS A 669 -6.81 -8.84 2.82
N VAL A 670 -7.64 -7.89 2.35
CA VAL A 670 -7.30 -6.46 2.42
C VAL A 670 -7.13 -6.02 3.87
N MET A 671 -8.00 -6.45 4.78
CA MET A 671 -7.90 -6.10 6.20
C MET A 671 -6.63 -6.65 6.86
N GLN A 672 -6.24 -7.89 6.57
CA GLN A 672 -4.98 -8.47 7.03
C GLN A 672 -3.78 -7.69 6.51
N SER A 673 -3.79 -7.29 5.24
CA SER A 673 -2.72 -6.47 4.65
C SER A 673 -2.61 -5.09 5.33
N VAL A 674 -3.74 -4.46 5.65
CA VAL A 674 -3.76 -3.17 6.36
C VAL A 674 -3.31 -3.35 7.82
N GLU A 675 -3.65 -4.47 8.48
CA GLU A 675 -3.20 -4.78 9.84
C GLU A 675 -1.68 -4.89 9.89
N LEU A 676 -1.09 -5.65 8.97
CA LEU A 676 0.37 -5.77 8.82
C LEU A 676 1.01 -4.41 8.56
N SER A 677 0.44 -3.60 7.66
CA SER A 677 0.93 -2.24 7.37
C SER A 677 0.88 -1.33 8.59
N ALA A 678 -0.14 -1.47 9.44
CA ALA A 678 -0.26 -0.72 10.69
C ALA A 678 0.79 -1.18 11.72
N GLN A 679 1.05 -2.48 11.83
CA GLN A 679 2.13 -3.02 12.66
C GLN A 679 3.50 -2.49 12.21
N GLU A 680 3.80 -2.55 10.91
CA GLU A 680 5.04 -2.00 10.33
C GLU A 680 5.17 -0.49 10.57
N THR A 681 4.09 0.26 10.42
CA THR A 681 4.06 1.71 10.72
C THR A 681 4.38 1.96 12.20
N SER A 682 3.86 1.13 13.10
CA SER A 682 4.16 1.22 14.53
C SER A 682 5.64 0.98 14.85
N GLU A 683 6.26 0.01 14.18
CA GLU A 683 7.68 -0.31 14.33
C GLU A 683 8.56 0.79 13.75
N GLU A 684 8.24 1.30 12.56
CA GLU A 684 8.99 2.39 11.93
C GLU A 684 8.90 3.68 12.77
N ALA A 685 7.71 4.01 13.26
CA ALA A 685 7.53 5.15 14.14
C ALA A 685 8.33 5.01 15.46
N ARG A 686 8.49 3.79 15.98
CA ARG A 686 9.41 3.51 17.10
C ARG A 686 10.87 3.76 16.71
N ARG A 687 11.34 3.26 15.56
CA ARG A 687 12.70 3.53 15.05
C ARG A 687 12.97 5.03 14.88
N VAL A 688 12.00 5.77 14.35
CA VAL A 688 12.08 7.23 14.20
C VAL A 688 12.17 7.91 15.56
N SER A 689 11.34 7.53 16.54
CA SER A 689 11.42 8.04 17.92
C SER A 689 12.81 7.82 18.53
N ASP A 690 13.41 6.64 18.37
CA ASP A 690 14.74 6.33 18.91
C ASP A 690 15.85 7.15 18.23
N SER A 691 15.75 7.34 16.92
CA SER A 691 16.66 8.22 16.17
C SER A 691 16.57 9.68 16.62
N LEU A 692 15.35 10.15 16.89
CA LEU A 692 15.10 11.52 17.37
C LEU A 692 15.60 11.73 18.80
N GLN A 693 15.51 10.73 19.68
CA GLN A 693 16.15 10.78 21.00
C GLN A 693 17.67 10.95 20.90
N ASN A 694 18.31 10.23 19.97
CA ASN A 694 19.73 10.39 19.68
C ASN A 694 20.04 11.80 19.14
N LEU A 695 19.20 12.34 18.26
CA LEU A 695 19.35 13.69 17.74
C LEU A 695 19.20 14.75 18.83
N VAL A 696 18.23 14.60 19.74
CA VAL A 696 18.07 15.47 20.92
C VAL A 696 19.34 15.43 21.78
N ALA A 697 19.90 14.24 22.02
CA ALA A 697 21.15 14.09 22.78
C ALA A 697 22.34 14.77 22.08
N VAL A 698 22.49 14.62 20.76
CA VAL A 698 23.55 15.26 19.97
C VAL A 698 23.38 16.79 19.97
N ALA A 699 22.16 17.29 19.78
CA ALA A 699 21.88 18.73 19.81
C ALA A 699 22.17 19.34 21.18
N ARG A 700 21.86 18.62 22.27
CA ARG A 700 22.21 19.02 23.63
C ARG A 700 23.72 19.04 23.85
N ASN A 701 24.45 18.02 23.42
CA ASN A 701 25.91 17.99 23.51
C ASN A 701 26.57 19.12 22.69
N LEU A 702 26.01 19.44 21.53
CA LEU A 702 26.43 20.58 20.72
C LEU A 702 26.20 21.88 21.49
N GLN A 703 24.99 22.08 22.06
CA GLN A 703 24.66 23.25 22.87
C GLN A 703 25.63 23.40 24.07
N GLU A 704 25.90 22.34 24.82
CA GLU A 704 26.86 22.33 25.93
C GLU A 704 28.30 22.65 25.45
N SER A 705 28.68 22.21 24.25
CA SER A 705 29.98 22.51 23.65
C SER A 705 30.12 23.97 23.23
N VAL A 706 29.05 24.57 22.67
CA VAL A 706 29.05 26.00 22.32
C VAL A 706 28.81 26.92 23.52
N GLU A 707 28.21 26.45 24.62
CA GLU A 707 28.10 27.20 25.88
C GLU A 707 29.46 27.48 26.54
N ARG A 708 30.50 26.70 26.21
CA ARG A 708 31.88 27.00 26.65
C ARG A 708 32.42 28.30 26.06
N PHE A 709 31.89 28.76 24.93
CA PHE A 709 32.25 30.03 24.33
C PHE A 709 31.41 31.15 24.93
N ARG A 710 32.07 32.06 25.66
CA ARG A 710 31.42 33.25 26.20
C ARG A 710 31.27 34.27 25.08
N VAL A 711 30.04 34.48 24.66
CA VAL A 711 29.64 35.53 23.72
C VAL A 711 28.93 36.64 24.49
N ASP A 712 28.97 37.87 23.98
CA ASP A 712 28.26 38.98 24.61
C ASP A 712 26.78 38.63 24.71
N ALA A 713 26.26 38.57 25.94
CA ALA A 713 24.86 38.29 26.19
C ALA A 713 24.01 39.45 25.64
N ASP A 714 23.16 39.13 24.67
CA ASP A 714 21.99 39.88 24.21
C ASP A 714 22.08 41.41 24.28
N LYS A 715 22.55 42.03 23.19
CA LYS A 715 22.07 43.36 22.79
C LYS A 715 20.72 43.33 22.06
N ASN A 716 20.22 42.15 21.68
CA ASN A 716 18.99 42.00 20.88
C ASN A 716 17.70 41.78 21.69
N ASN A 717 17.74 41.80 23.04
CA ASN A 717 16.53 41.71 23.88
C ASN A 717 16.12 43.07 24.48
N ARG A 718 16.47 44.17 23.80
CA ARG A 718 16.05 45.55 24.13
C ARG A 718 15.51 46.25 22.90
N LEU A 719 14.37 45.80 22.39
CA LEU A 719 13.46 46.59 21.54
C LEU A 719 12.02 46.20 21.85
#